data_AF-A0A367EZR3-F1
#
_entry.id   AF-A0A367EZR3-F1
#
_cell.length_a   1.000
_cell.length_b   1.000
_cell.length_c   1.000
_cell.angle_alpha   90.00
_cell.angle_beta   90.00
_cell.angle_gamma   90.00
#
_symmetry.space_group_name_H-M   'P 1'
#
loop_
_entity.id
_entity.type
_entity.pdbx_description
1 polymer ?
#
loop_
_entity_poly.entity_id
_entity_poly.type
_entity_poly.pdbx_seq_one_letter_code
_entity_poly.pdbx_strand_id
1 'polypeptide(L)'
;MRRRTVLGSATTAAAALLGPLTVPASARAAARASGAGSGAGQPYASYWFPDTLPSGSPGEGVVWRSLKDWRPEEDADLPFNRASVPLARRFTPVAANTSARPGQARISALVAFDHTAGNPAQGGGSADYYALTQWAYLDELVFWGGSAGEGLILAPNAPVVDAAHRNGVPVLGTVFLPPVGHGGTLRWTRDLVQRDASGGYPLADRLAQVAVAHGFDGWFVNAETEGGDAALAGHMHGFLRRMRTLCDAHGLRLTWYDALTRTGEVGWQGALNETNRDFFHDARGKVSDAMFLDFRWTPDSLASSGRFAEDLGRDRYALQAGVDVEQEGWNTDVDWDALVPTDKPHTVSYGFYRPEWTLTHLGEKERTPERFHAADDRFWTGTSLDPTQAWHPGGGWRAPAAVVADRSTIDAVPFATTFNTGHGLRWYEEGRATSDAQWNHLGLQDRLPARRWALTTTGTRPQVSFDFADAWHGGSSLLVAGRLDAPVTIELYSTRLPAGPHTTVSLTHRAAEGSAGVSVELAVALAEPDRPGAPVPFIYLPAGTARPDAAGWVTATVRLGPHLPVSGTRTVRTLGVRITPVDGPPGGTAPATSWRLGALAVRDGHQAPDAPPRALRVTDAAPDGDGTTALRLAWQPAPGRVRHYALHRVLPDGTRRFLGATCQHAFFVPGLRPEQDEKTARFTLHTVGELYTHSSSSASTSHPW
;
A
#
# COMPACT_ATOMS: atom_id res chain seq x y z
N MET A 1 13.96 -15.59 -50.40
CA MET A 1 15.04 -15.21 -51.36
C MET A 1 14.84 -13.78 -51.84
N ARG A 2 15.67 -12.84 -51.39
CA ARG A 2 16.18 -11.69 -52.15
C ARG A 2 17.27 -11.05 -51.29
N ARG A 3 18.52 -11.29 -51.67
CA ARG A 3 19.75 -10.72 -51.08
C ARG A 3 20.01 -9.34 -51.70
N ARG A 4 20.54 -8.42 -50.89
CA ARG A 4 21.50 -7.32 -51.20
C ARG A 4 21.66 -6.51 -49.90
N THR A 5 22.80 -6.05 -49.41
CA THR A 5 24.24 -6.26 -49.60
C THR A 5 24.86 -5.66 -48.34
N VAL A 6 25.81 -6.34 -47.70
CA VAL A 6 26.56 -5.81 -46.56
C VAL A 6 27.71 -4.95 -47.07
N LEU A 7 27.83 -3.72 -46.57
CA LEU A 7 29.05 -2.93 -46.58
C LEU A 7 29.09 -2.17 -45.26
N GLY A 8 30.13 -2.44 -44.46
CA GLY A 8 30.31 -1.86 -43.15
C GLY A 8 30.93 -0.47 -43.20
N SER A 9 30.54 0.33 -42.22
CA SER A 9 31.37 1.39 -41.65
C SER A 9 30.99 1.50 -40.18
N ALA A 10 31.98 1.25 -39.32
CA ALA A 10 31.90 1.44 -37.89
C ALA A 10 31.77 2.94 -37.53
N THR A 11 31.37 3.16 -36.28
CA THR A 11 31.37 4.40 -35.48
C THR A 11 30.08 5.22 -35.44
N THR A 12 29.70 5.53 -34.19
CA THR A 12 28.67 6.45 -33.68
C THR A 12 27.20 6.09 -33.92
N ALA A 13 26.63 5.31 -33.00
CA ALA A 13 25.19 5.35 -32.70
C ALA A 13 24.92 4.75 -31.31
N ALA A 14 24.50 5.59 -30.36
CA ALA A 14 23.55 5.31 -29.26
C ALA A 14 23.77 6.31 -28.10
N ALA A 15 23.66 7.61 -28.39
CA ALA A 15 23.36 8.64 -27.39
C ALA A 15 21.98 9.21 -27.72
N ALA A 16 20.93 8.45 -27.41
CA ALA A 16 19.54 8.92 -27.45
C ALA A 16 18.62 7.81 -26.91
N LEU A 17 18.48 7.73 -25.58
CA LEU A 17 17.30 7.15 -24.91
C LEU A 17 17.10 7.72 -23.49
N LEU A 18 17.67 8.89 -23.20
CA LEU A 18 17.23 9.75 -22.10
C LEU A 18 16.34 10.82 -22.74
N GLY A 19 15.07 10.47 -22.94
CA GLY A 19 14.03 11.46 -23.17
C GLY A 19 13.94 12.38 -21.95
N PRO A 20 13.67 13.68 -22.12
CA PRO A 20 13.55 14.59 -20.98
C PRO A 20 12.38 14.12 -20.11
N LEU A 21 12.66 13.87 -18.82
CA LEU A 21 11.65 13.74 -17.77
C LEU A 21 10.94 15.10 -17.60
N THR A 22 10.07 15.44 -18.55
CA THR A 22 9.08 16.48 -18.36
C THR A 22 7.87 15.83 -17.72
N VAL A 23 7.73 16.00 -16.41
CA VAL A 23 6.44 15.87 -15.75
C VAL A 23 5.51 16.86 -16.48
N PRO A 24 4.44 16.41 -17.16
CA PRO A 24 3.49 17.36 -17.71
C PRO A 24 2.86 18.06 -16.53
N ALA A 25 2.98 19.39 -16.49
CA ALA A 25 2.23 20.22 -15.56
C ALA A 25 0.73 20.13 -15.92
N SER A 26 0.04 19.10 -15.45
CA SER A 26 -1.42 19.07 -15.40
C SER A 26 -1.85 20.05 -14.31
N ALA A 27 -2.54 21.10 -14.73
CA ALA A 27 -3.07 22.14 -13.87
C ALA A 27 -4.03 21.58 -12.81
N ARG A 28 -3.52 21.31 -11.60
CA ARG A 28 -4.34 21.09 -10.41
C ARG A 28 -3.83 21.80 -9.15
N ALA A 29 -2.88 22.73 -9.30
CA ALA A 29 -2.45 23.65 -8.25
C ALA A 29 -3.53 24.69 -7.83
N ALA A 30 -4.70 24.70 -8.46
CA ALA A 30 -5.76 25.66 -8.14
C ALA A 30 -6.76 25.11 -7.11
N ALA A 31 -6.29 24.90 -5.88
CA ALA A 31 -7.06 25.14 -4.65
C ALA A 31 -6.19 24.88 -3.41
N ARG A 32 -5.91 25.96 -2.66
CA ARG A 32 -5.41 26.01 -1.27
C ARG A 32 -3.91 25.84 -1.05
N ALA A 33 -3.18 26.95 -1.24
CA ALA A 33 -1.99 27.28 -0.46
C ALA A 33 -1.80 28.81 -0.40
N SER A 34 -2.72 29.54 0.24
CA SER A 34 -2.45 30.93 0.61
C SER A 34 -1.94 30.98 2.05
N GLY A 35 -0.68 31.36 2.22
CA GLY A 35 -0.15 31.87 3.49
C GLY A 35 1.03 31.10 4.06
N ALA A 36 2.24 31.58 3.75
CA ALA A 36 3.41 31.33 4.58
C ALA A 36 3.18 31.95 5.96
N GLY A 37 3.02 31.12 6.98
CA GLY A 37 2.86 31.55 8.37
C GLY A 37 2.47 30.35 9.23
N SER A 38 3.23 30.13 10.31
CA SER A 38 2.89 29.19 11.37
C SER A 38 1.52 29.54 11.98
N GLY A 39 0.47 28.85 11.55
CA GLY A 39 -0.90 28.93 12.05
C GLY A 39 -1.85 28.09 11.18
N ALA A 40 -2.28 26.94 11.70
CA ALA A 40 -3.29 25.99 11.18
C ALA A 40 -3.35 25.72 9.65
N GLY A 41 -2.21 25.45 9.02
CA GLY A 41 -2.16 24.87 7.67
C GLY A 41 -2.55 23.38 7.61
N GLN A 42 -2.78 22.87 6.41
CA GLN A 42 -2.84 21.43 6.09
C GLN A 42 -1.50 20.76 6.42
N PRO A 43 -1.46 19.65 7.18
CA PRO A 43 -0.23 18.88 7.37
C PRO A 43 0.09 18.07 6.10
N TYR A 44 1.37 18.01 5.75
CA TYR A 44 1.90 17.29 4.57
C TYR A 44 2.97 16.29 4.98
N ALA A 45 3.26 15.31 4.11
CA ALA A 45 4.38 14.40 4.26
C ALA A 45 5.68 15.21 4.42
N SER A 46 6.53 14.80 5.36
CA SER A 46 7.74 15.56 5.68
C SER A 46 8.84 15.30 4.65
N TYR A 47 9.46 16.38 4.17
CA TYR A 47 10.61 16.33 3.28
C TYR A 47 11.67 17.37 3.64
N TRP A 48 12.92 17.12 3.24
CA TRP A 48 14.07 17.94 3.60
C TRP A 48 15.18 17.94 2.53
N PHE A 49 16.03 18.96 2.59
CA PHE A 49 17.41 18.87 2.11
C PHE A 49 18.32 18.35 3.23
N PRO A 50 19.48 17.75 2.92
CA PRO A 50 20.41 17.28 3.96
C PRO A 50 20.83 18.40 4.94
N ASP A 51 21.33 19.52 4.39
CA ASP A 51 21.62 20.73 5.15
C ASP A 51 21.47 22.00 4.29
N THR A 52 22.30 22.14 3.26
CA THR A 52 22.25 23.29 2.34
C THR A 52 20.93 23.35 1.60
N LEU A 53 20.26 24.50 1.67
CA LEU A 53 19.07 24.81 0.89
C LEU A 53 19.44 25.33 -0.52
N PRO A 54 18.58 25.14 -1.53
CA PRO A 54 18.76 25.75 -2.84
C PRO A 54 18.83 27.28 -2.76
N SER A 55 19.38 27.91 -3.80
CA SER A 55 19.38 29.37 -3.93
C SER A 55 18.03 29.90 -4.41
N GLY A 56 17.63 31.08 -3.94
CA GLY A 56 16.40 31.74 -4.36
C GLY A 56 15.25 31.50 -3.38
N SER A 57 14.03 31.47 -3.91
CA SER A 57 12.81 31.20 -3.12
C SER A 57 12.21 29.87 -3.57
N PRO A 58 11.63 29.09 -2.65
CA PRO A 58 10.87 27.90 -3.02
C PRO A 58 9.69 28.26 -3.92
N GLY A 59 9.29 27.32 -4.78
CA GLY A 59 8.06 27.43 -5.56
C GLY A 59 6.81 27.46 -4.67
N GLU A 60 5.66 27.77 -5.27
CA GLU A 60 4.38 27.74 -4.56
C GLU A 60 4.12 26.35 -3.96
N GLY A 61 3.69 26.30 -2.69
CA GLY A 61 3.44 25.05 -1.97
C GLY A 61 4.70 24.31 -1.47
N VAL A 62 5.90 24.81 -1.78
CA VAL A 62 7.18 24.22 -1.36
C VAL A 62 7.73 24.94 -0.13
N VAL A 63 8.27 24.16 0.81
CA VAL A 63 8.93 24.66 2.02
C VAL A 63 10.29 23.97 2.15
N TRP A 64 11.36 24.72 1.94
CA TRP A 64 12.72 24.19 2.13
C TRP A 64 13.07 24.10 3.61
N ARG A 65 13.52 22.92 4.04
CA ARG A 65 13.92 22.61 5.41
C ARG A 65 15.22 21.81 5.42
N SER A 66 16.08 22.06 6.40
CA SER A 66 17.29 21.28 6.65
C SER A 66 16.96 20.08 7.55
N LEU A 67 17.36 18.88 7.15
CA LEU A 67 17.22 17.68 7.98
C LEU A 67 18.09 17.79 9.24
N LYS A 68 19.26 18.41 9.16
CA LYS A 68 20.17 18.64 10.29
C LYS A 68 19.47 19.33 11.47
N ASP A 69 18.60 20.27 11.16
CA ASP A 69 17.86 21.09 12.13
C ASP A 69 16.56 20.45 12.59
N TRP A 70 16.06 19.40 11.92
CA TRP A 70 14.82 18.74 12.32
C TRP A 70 14.91 18.15 13.73
N ARG A 71 13.85 18.36 14.51
CA ARG A 71 13.64 17.82 15.86
C ARG A 71 12.19 17.34 15.95
N PRO A 72 11.92 16.11 16.41
CA PRO A 72 10.55 15.60 16.45
C PRO A 72 9.63 16.39 17.39
N GLU A 73 10.18 17.06 18.39
CA GLU A 73 9.46 17.87 19.39
C GLU A 73 9.00 19.21 18.81
N GLU A 74 9.65 19.67 17.74
CA GLU A 74 9.40 20.95 17.07
C GLU A 74 8.55 20.78 15.79
N ASP A 75 8.33 19.54 15.34
CA ASP A 75 7.54 19.23 14.15
C ASP A 75 6.04 19.14 14.47
N ALA A 76 5.32 20.23 14.18
CA ALA A 76 3.87 20.32 14.39
C ALA A 76 3.05 19.37 13.49
N ASP A 77 3.63 18.85 12.40
CA ASP A 77 2.97 17.91 11.49
C ASP A 77 3.23 16.45 11.87
N LEU A 78 4.24 16.17 12.71
CA LEU A 78 4.58 14.82 13.15
C LEU A 78 3.39 14.04 13.75
N PRO A 79 2.49 14.61 14.58
CA PRO A 79 1.32 13.88 15.08
C PRO A 79 0.39 13.35 13.98
N PHE A 80 0.38 13.99 12.81
CA PHE A 80 -0.42 13.60 11.64
C PHE A 80 0.34 12.64 10.71
N ASN A 81 1.68 12.71 10.71
CA ASN A 81 2.58 11.86 9.93
C ASN A 81 3.07 10.59 10.66
N ARG A 82 2.72 10.40 11.94
CA ARG A 82 3.11 9.21 12.70
C ARG A 82 2.19 8.01 12.43
N ALA A 83 2.74 6.99 11.78
CA ALA A 83 2.10 5.68 11.64
C ALA A 83 1.80 5.08 13.02
N SER A 84 0.65 4.41 13.13
CA SER A 84 0.13 3.87 14.40
C SER A 84 -0.12 2.37 14.35
N VAL A 85 -0.13 1.78 13.15
CA VAL A 85 -0.25 0.33 12.96
C VAL A 85 1.14 -0.31 12.97
N PRO A 86 1.42 -1.29 13.84
CA PRO A 86 2.70 -2.01 13.82
C PRO A 86 2.79 -2.96 12.62
N LEU A 87 4.01 -3.19 12.12
CA LEU A 87 4.29 -4.14 11.04
C LEU A 87 3.82 -5.55 11.40
N ALA A 88 2.81 -6.05 10.68
CA ALA A 88 2.24 -7.36 10.93
C ALA A 88 3.17 -8.49 10.48
N ARG A 89 3.17 -9.60 11.23
CA ARG A 89 3.84 -10.82 10.81
C ARG A 89 3.08 -11.47 9.67
N ARG A 90 3.83 -12.08 8.75
CA ARG A 90 3.27 -12.78 7.58
C ARG A 90 3.58 -14.27 7.61
N PHE A 91 2.72 -15.03 6.95
CA PHE A 91 2.98 -16.40 6.54
C PHE A 91 2.66 -16.58 5.05
N THR A 92 3.24 -17.62 4.46
CA THR A 92 3.00 -18.02 3.07
C THR A 92 2.08 -19.25 3.06
N PRO A 93 0.86 -19.15 2.54
CA PRO A 93 0.00 -20.32 2.28
C PRO A 93 0.57 -21.19 1.17
N VAL A 94 0.00 -22.39 0.98
CA VAL A 94 0.25 -23.20 -0.23
C VAL A 94 -0.14 -22.39 -1.46
N ALA A 95 0.79 -22.24 -2.40
CA ALA A 95 0.64 -21.36 -3.56
C ALA A 95 -0.61 -21.70 -4.41
N ALA A 96 -1.27 -20.64 -4.92
CA ALA A 96 -2.52 -20.77 -5.68
C ALA A 96 -2.36 -21.55 -7.00
N ASN A 97 -1.17 -21.56 -7.58
CA ASN A 97 -0.85 -22.24 -8.82
C ASN A 97 0.57 -22.83 -8.77
N THR A 98 0.95 -23.61 -9.79
CA THR A 98 2.24 -24.31 -9.83
C THR A 98 3.42 -23.46 -10.30
N SER A 99 3.19 -22.29 -10.90
CA SER A 99 4.27 -21.38 -11.33
C SER A 99 4.68 -20.40 -10.24
N ALA A 100 3.79 -20.09 -9.29
CA ALA A 100 4.06 -19.25 -8.14
C ALA A 100 4.95 -19.96 -7.11
N ARG A 101 6.18 -19.47 -6.91
CA ARG A 101 7.17 -20.11 -6.03
C ARG A 101 7.22 -19.45 -4.64
N PRO A 102 7.09 -20.21 -3.55
CA PRO A 102 7.35 -19.71 -2.20
C PRO A 102 8.86 -19.60 -1.95
N GLY A 103 9.28 -18.54 -1.24
CA GLY A 103 10.66 -18.37 -0.79
C GLY A 103 11.69 -18.07 -1.89
N GLN A 104 11.25 -17.81 -3.13
CA GLN A 104 12.13 -17.41 -4.24
C GLN A 104 11.68 -16.08 -4.82
N ALA A 105 12.66 -15.22 -5.12
CA ALA A 105 12.45 -13.83 -5.51
C ALA A 105 11.61 -13.04 -4.49
N ARG A 106 11.78 -11.72 -4.54
CA ARG A 106 11.05 -10.72 -3.79
C ARG A 106 10.59 -9.65 -4.75
N ILE A 107 9.52 -8.94 -4.40
CA ILE A 107 9.04 -7.82 -5.21
C ILE A 107 9.09 -6.55 -4.38
N SER A 108 9.88 -5.57 -4.83
CA SER A 108 9.78 -4.19 -4.33
C SER A 108 8.97 -3.31 -5.29
N ALA A 109 8.39 -2.23 -4.77
CA ALA A 109 7.69 -1.24 -5.56
C ALA A 109 8.12 0.17 -5.13
N LEU A 110 8.63 0.96 -6.06
CA LEU A 110 8.93 2.39 -5.88
C LEU A 110 7.73 3.19 -6.37
N VAL A 111 6.96 3.73 -5.44
CA VAL A 111 5.64 4.32 -5.72
C VAL A 111 5.62 5.79 -5.35
N ALA A 112 5.27 6.65 -6.30
CA ALA A 112 4.97 8.05 -6.02
C ALA A 112 3.46 8.21 -5.75
N PHE A 113 3.08 8.32 -4.49
CA PHE A 113 1.67 8.50 -4.11
C PHE A 113 1.14 9.92 -4.39
N ASP A 114 2.04 10.89 -4.44
CA ASP A 114 1.80 12.30 -4.80
C ASP A 114 3.17 12.94 -5.11
N HIS A 115 3.19 14.24 -5.38
CA HIS A 115 4.41 15.06 -5.43
C HIS A 115 5.19 15.04 -4.10
N THR A 116 6.46 15.46 -4.10
CA THR A 116 7.27 15.50 -2.87
C THR A 116 6.69 16.53 -1.90
N ALA A 117 6.44 17.74 -2.42
CA ALA A 117 5.73 18.79 -1.72
C ALA A 117 4.23 18.66 -1.95
N GLY A 118 3.42 19.08 -0.97
CA GLY A 118 1.96 19.09 -1.10
C GLY A 118 1.28 17.73 -0.91
N ASN A 119 2.02 16.64 -0.70
CA ASN A 119 1.47 15.32 -0.38
C ASN A 119 0.76 15.33 1.00
N PRO A 120 -0.57 15.21 1.09
CA PRO A 120 -1.26 15.33 2.37
C PRO A 120 -0.87 14.23 3.36
N ALA A 121 -0.65 14.62 4.63
CA ALA A 121 -0.24 13.68 5.68
C ALA A 121 -1.26 12.55 5.93
N GLN A 122 -2.55 12.79 5.64
CA GLN A 122 -3.67 11.90 6.01
C GLN A 122 -4.65 11.65 4.86
N GLY A 123 -4.18 11.68 3.61
CA GLY A 123 -5.06 11.59 2.44
C GLY A 123 -5.89 12.85 2.20
N GLY A 124 -6.94 12.75 1.39
CA GLY A 124 -7.70 13.92 0.94
C GLY A 124 -9.13 13.64 0.46
N GLY A 125 -9.80 14.70 -0.01
CA GLY A 125 -11.21 14.67 -0.44
C GLY A 125 -11.46 14.18 -1.86
N SER A 126 -10.64 13.27 -2.38
CA SER A 126 -10.73 12.72 -3.75
C SER A 126 -10.63 11.20 -3.72
N ALA A 127 -11.40 10.52 -4.57
CA ALA A 127 -11.29 9.07 -4.78
C ALA A 127 -10.32 8.69 -5.92
N ASP A 128 -9.81 9.68 -6.66
CA ASP A 128 -8.70 9.53 -7.61
C ASP A 128 -7.39 9.44 -6.82
N TYR A 129 -7.06 8.22 -6.39
CA TYR A 129 -5.90 7.92 -5.55
C TYR A 129 -5.37 6.52 -5.84
N TYR A 130 -4.04 6.35 -5.75
CA TYR A 130 -3.41 5.03 -5.91
C TYR A 130 -3.60 4.20 -4.64
N ALA A 131 -4.81 3.71 -4.44
CA ALA A 131 -5.17 2.87 -3.30
C ALA A 131 -4.72 1.42 -3.53
N LEU A 132 -3.41 1.18 -3.61
CA LEU A 132 -2.79 -0.14 -3.82
C LEU A 132 -3.41 -1.21 -2.91
N THR A 133 -3.75 -2.36 -3.48
CA THR A 133 -4.43 -3.46 -2.76
C THR A 133 -3.66 -4.79 -2.84
N GLN A 134 -2.59 -4.87 -3.63
CA GLN A 134 -1.90 -6.11 -3.98
C GLN A 134 -0.70 -6.42 -3.06
N TRP A 135 -0.83 -6.08 -1.77
CA TRP A 135 0.20 -6.24 -0.73
C TRP A 135 0.72 -7.66 -0.54
N ALA A 136 -0.11 -8.66 -0.86
CA ALA A 136 0.22 -10.07 -0.68
C ALA A 136 1.44 -10.51 -1.49
N TYR A 137 1.76 -9.81 -2.59
CA TYR A 137 2.90 -10.10 -3.46
C TYR A 137 4.11 -9.20 -3.20
N LEU A 138 3.96 -8.14 -2.40
CA LEU A 138 5.03 -7.18 -2.12
C LEU A 138 5.90 -7.60 -0.94
N ASP A 139 7.20 -7.44 -1.09
CA ASP A 139 8.20 -7.61 -0.03
C ASP A 139 8.57 -6.31 0.66
N GLU A 140 8.55 -5.21 -0.08
CA GLU A 140 9.03 -3.89 0.34
C GLU A 140 8.37 -2.82 -0.52
N LEU A 141 7.91 -1.74 0.11
CA LEU A 141 7.43 -0.54 -0.58
C LEU A 141 8.44 0.58 -0.35
N VAL A 142 8.84 1.27 -1.41
CA VAL A 142 9.60 2.51 -1.33
C VAL A 142 8.64 3.65 -1.64
N PHE A 143 8.45 4.54 -0.67
CA PHE A 143 7.67 5.77 -0.85
C PHE A 143 8.52 6.74 -1.68
N TRP A 144 8.33 6.67 -3.00
CA TRP A 144 9.18 7.32 -3.98
C TRP A 144 8.86 8.81 -4.09
N GLY A 145 9.91 9.61 -4.16
CA GLY A 145 9.83 11.04 -4.37
C GLY A 145 11.16 11.70 -4.08
N GLY A 146 11.15 13.02 -4.03
CA GLY A 146 12.34 13.83 -3.94
C GLY A 146 12.68 14.50 -5.28
N SER A 147 13.04 15.77 -5.23
CA SER A 147 13.49 16.54 -6.39
C SER A 147 14.37 17.71 -5.93
N ALA A 148 15.24 18.19 -6.82
CA ALA A 148 16.12 19.33 -6.53
C ALA A 148 15.36 20.62 -6.18
N GLY A 149 14.11 20.76 -6.65
CA GLY A 149 13.26 21.93 -6.40
C GLY A 149 12.46 21.87 -5.11
N GLU A 150 12.14 20.67 -4.62
CA GLU A 150 11.27 20.48 -3.45
C GLU A 150 12.07 20.08 -2.21
N GLY A 151 12.79 18.96 -2.29
CA GLY A 151 13.53 18.33 -1.20
C GLY A 151 14.03 16.95 -1.63
N LEU A 152 15.11 16.47 -1.00
CA LEU A 152 15.84 15.26 -1.42
C LEU A 152 15.57 14.05 -0.54
N ILE A 153 15.00 14.28 0.65
CA ILE A 153 14.76 13.27 1.67
C ILE A 153 13.27 13.32 1.95
N LEU A 154 12.54 12.25 1.67
CA LEU A 154 11.09 12.18 1.81
C LEU A 154 10.70 11.04 2.76
N ALA A 155 10.04 11.40 3.86
CA ALA A 155 9.44 10.42 4.76
C ALA A 155 8.05 9.99 4.23
N PRO A 156 7.69 8.70 4.34
CA PRO A 156 6.34 8.25 3.99
C PRO A 156 5.26 8.92 4.84
N ASN A 157 4.07 9.14 4.25
CA ASN A 157 2.92 9.56 5.04
C ASN A 157 2.34 8.38 5.85
N ALA A 158 1.68 8.69 6.96
CA ALA A 158 1.20 7.67 7.89
C ALA A 158 0.16 6.69 7.30
N PRO A 159 -0.81 7.12 6.46
CA PRO A 159 -1.79 6.23 5.86
C PRO A 159 -1.17 5.10 5.03
N VAL A 160 -0.11 5.39 4.27
CA VAL A 160 0.57 4.37 3.46
C VAL A 160 1.29 3.36 4.35
N VAL A 161 2.02 3.83 5.36
CA VAL A 161 2.71 2.97 6.32
C VAL A 161 1.72 2.08 7.06
N ASP A 162 0.60 2.64 7.53
CA ASP A 162 -0.41 1.87 8.26
C ASP A 162 -1.04 0.76 7.42
N ALA A 163 -1.34 1.03 6.15
CA ALA A 163 -1.90 0.05 5.22
C ALA A 163 -0.89 -1.07 4.91
N ALA A 164 0.35 -0.70 4.61
CA ALA A 164 1.43 -1.64 4.35
C ALA A 164 1.73 -2.50 5.58
N HIS A 165 1.84 -1.89 6.77
CA HIS A 165 2.05 -2.57 8.05
C HIS A 165 0.92 -3.53 8.40
N ARG A 166 -0.34 -3.15 8.19
CA ARG A 166 -1.49 -4.04 8.39
C ARG A 166 -1.38 -5.32 7.56
N ASN A 167 -0.78 -5.20 6.37
CA ASN A 167 -0.51 -6.29 5.43
C ASN A 167 0.93 -6.86 5.53
N GLY A 168 1.72 -6.42 6.50
CA GLY A 168 3.06 -6.96 6.81
C GLY A 168 4.15 -6.59 5.80
N VAL A 169 3.97 -5.50 5.06
CA VAL A 169 4.95 -4.96 4.10
C VAL A 169 5.69 -3.77 4.75
N PRO A 170 7.03 -3.81 4.87
CA PRO A 170 7.81 -2.67 5.32
C PRO A 170 7.82 -1.55 4.27
N VAL A 171 7.83 -0.30 4.75
CA VAL A 171 7.87 0.92 3.94
C VAL A 171 9.16 1.69 4.19
N LEU A 172 9.89 1.98 3.11
CA LEU A 172 11.08 2.82 3.15
C LEU A 172 10.75 4.24 2.69
N GLY A 173 11.31 5.24 3.37
CA GLY A 173 11.43 6.59 2.83
C GLY A 173 12.50 6.65 1.73
N THR A 174 12.59 7.78 1.04
CA THR A 174 13.55 7.98 -0.05
C THR A 174 14.58 9.04 0.32
N VAL A 175 15.87 8.74 0.10
CA VAL A 175 16.97 9.70 0.00
C VAL A 175 17.42 9.70 -1.45
N PHE A 176 17.06 10.74 -2.21
CA PHE A 176 17.39 10.87 -3.62
C PHE A 176 18.33 12.06 -3.84
N LEU A 177 19.55 11.77 -4.28
CA LEU A 177 20.54 12.75 -4.72
C LEU A 177 20.48 12.80 -6.26
N PRO A 178 19.81 13.80 -6.86
CA PRO A 178 19.46 13.77 -8.28
C PRO A 178 20.71 13.85 -9.18
N PRO A 179 20.60 13.40 -10.44
CA PRO A 179 21.60 13.72 -11.46
C PRO A 179 21.78 15.23 -11.63
N VAL A 180 22.96 15.68 -12.05
CA VAL A 180 23.27 17.08 -12.34
C VAL A 180 22.32 17.65 -13.39
N GLY A 181 21.96 16.85 -14.39
CA GLY A 181 20.98 17.22 -15.43
C GLY A 181 19.57 17.51 -14.90
N HIS A 182 19.25 17.05 -13.68
CA HIS A 182 17.98 17.29 -12.98
C HIS A 182 18.15 18.22 -11.77
N GLY A 183 19.20 19.06 -11.78
CA GLY A 183 19.45 20.05 -10.74
C GLY A 183 20.23 19.53 -9.53
N GLY A 184 20.75 18.30 -9.60
CA GLY A 184 21.62 17.74 -8.57
C GLY A 184 22.91 18.54 -8.36
N THR A 185 23.37 18.61 -7.11
CA THR A 185 24.68 19.18 -6.77
C THR A 185 25.40 18.34 -5.73
N LEU A 186 26.71 18.13 -5.95
CA LEU A 186 27.56 17.37 -5.03
C LEU A 186 27.60 17.98 -3.63
N ARG A 187 27.26 19.26 -3.49
CA ARG A 187 27.14 19.89 -2.17
C ARG A 187 26.15 19.13 -1.28
N TRP A 188 25.00 18.71 -1.81
CA TRP A 188 24.03 17.93 -1.03
C TRP A 188 24.53 16.53 -0.68
N THR A 189 25.29 15.90 -1.59
CA THR A 189 25.93 14.62 -1.27
C THR A 189 26.94 14.79 -0.14
N ARG A 190 27.77 15.85 -0.18
CA ARG A 190 28.76 16.17 0.86
C ARG A 190 28.11 16.51 2.20
N ASP A 191 27.01 17.26 2.19
CA ASP A 191 26.24 17.57 3.39
C ASP A 191 25.69 16.29 4.02
N LEU A 192 25.08 15.40 3.22
CA LEU A 192 24.54 14.12 3.68
C LEU A 192 25.58 13.27 4.42
N VAL A 193 26.78 13.19 3.86
CA VAL A 193 27.87 12.35 4.38
C VAL A 193 28.87 13.13 5.25
N GLN A 194 28.52 14.35 5.65
CA GLN A 194 29.39 15.19 6.47
C GLN A 194 29.69 14.49 7.79
N ARG A 195 30.97 14.52 8.19
CA ARG A 195 31.39 14.00 9.50
C ARG A 195 31.40 15.09 10.56
N ASP A 196 31.09 14.71 11.79
CA ASP A 196 31.33 15.56 12.96
C ASP A 196 32.79 15.48 13.45
N ALA A 197 33.12 16.24 14.51
CA ALA A 197 34.45 16.27 15.09
C ALA A 197 34.92 14.92 15.67
N SER A 198 33.99 14.01 15.98
CA SER A 198 34.28 12.64 16.45
C SER A 198 34.45 11.64 15.29
N GLY A 199 34.24 12.08 14.05
CA GLY A 199 34.27 11.24 12.86
C GLY A 199 32.96 10.48 12.61
N GLY A 200 31.90 10.77 13.36
CA GLY A 200 30.56 10.20 13.18
C GLY A 200 29.80 10.85 12.02
N TYR A 201 28.68 10.24 11.60
CA TYR A 201 27.82 10.71 10.50
C TYR A 201 26.46 11.18 11.03
N PRO A 202 26.34 12.42 11.51
CA PRO A 202 25.14 12.90 12.24
C PRO A 202 23.84 12.83 11.43
N LEU A 203 23.87 12.94 10.10
CA LEU A 203 22.65 12.80 9.30
C LEU A 203 22.19 11.35 9.16
N ALA A 204 23.06 10.36 9.34
CA ALA A 204 22.62 8.97 9.46
C ALA A 204 21.81 8.77 10.76
N ASP A 205 22.29 9.33 11.87
CA ASP A 205 21.58 9.35 13.15
C ASP A 205 20.21 10.03 13.04
N ARG A 206 20.16 11.16 12.33
CA ARG A 206 18.93 11.90 12.10
C ARG A 206 17.92 11.13 11.25
N LEU A 207 18.37 10.46 10.17
CA LEU A 207 17.50 9.61 9.35
C LEU A 207 16.89 8.44 10.14
N ALA A 208 17.67 7.82 11.03
CA ALA A 208 17.14 6.79 11.93
C ALA A 208 16.13 7.38 12.93
N GLN A 209 16.39 8.58 13.47
CA GLN A 209 15.46 9.28 14.35
C GLN A 209 14.13 9.60 13.66
N VAL A 210 14.16 10.05 12.41
CA VAL A 210 12.94 10.30 11.60
C VAL A 210 12.15 9.01 11.41
N ALA A 211 12.80 7.92 10.98
CA ALA A 211 12.13 6.63 10.77
C ALA A 211 11.45 6.12 12.05
N VAL A 212 12.13 6.18 13.19
CA VAL A 212 11.56 5.79 14.50
C VAL A 212 10.43 6.71 14.94
N ALA A 213 10.56 8.03 14.76
CA ALA A 213 9.55 8.99 15.21
C ALA A 213 8.27 8.97 14.37
N HIS A 214 8.39 8.72 13.07
CA HIS A 214 7.28 8.57 12.14
C HIS A 214 6.72 7.15 12.14
N GLY A 215 7.51 6.14 12.50
CA GLY A 215 7.08 4.75 12.59
C GLY A 215 7.14 3.97 11.27
N PHE A 216 8.08 4.27 10.37
CA PHE A 216 8.35 3.51 9.15
C PHE A 216 9.71 2.79 9.21
N ASP A 217 9.99 1.93 8.23
CA ASP A 217 10.96 0.85 8.39
C ASP A 217 12.37 1.14 7.88
N GLY A 218 12.67 2.35 7.40
CA GLY A 218 14.03 2.73 6.98
C GLY A 218 14.09 3.45 5.64
N TRP A 219 15.19 3.30 4.89
CA TRP A 219 15.51 4.21 3.79
C TRP A 219 16.00 3.50 2.53
N PHE A 220 15.50 3.96 1.38
CA PHE A 220 16.06 3.73 0.06
C PHE A 220 17.01 4.88 -0.27
N VAL A 221 18.27 4.59 -0.56
CA VAL A 221 19.29 5.59 -0.87
C VAL A 221 19.66 5.49 -2.34
N ASN A 222 19.34 6.55 -3.09
CA ASN A 222 19.72 6.71 -4.49
C ASN A 222 20.69 7.88 -4.65
N ALA A 223 21.93 7.57 -5.04
CA ALA A 223 23.01 8.54 -5.18
C ALA A 223 23.43 8.68 -6.65
N GLU A 224 22.81 9.60 -7.40
CA GLU A 224 23.04 9.77 -8.84
C GLU A 224 23.76 11.07 -9.22
N THR A 225 24.15 11.89 -8.25
CA THR A 225 24.84 13.15 -8.54
C THR A 225 26.27 12.93 -9.02
N GLU A 226 26.57 13.31 -10.26
CA GLU A 226 27.87 13.12 -10.89
C GLU A 226 28.96 14.08 -10.37
N GLY A 227 30.22 13.72 -10.63
CA GLY A 227 31.41 14.54 -10.33
C GLY A 227 32.05 14.27 -8.96
N GLY A 228 31.66 13.18 -8.30
CA GLY A 228 32.28 12.70 -7.07
C GLY A 228 33.69 12.12 -7.29
N ASP A 229 34.37 11.82 -6.20
CA ASP A 229 35.67 11.16 -6.17
C ASP A 229 35.69 10.02 -5.15
N ALA A 230 36.79 9.26 -5.12
CA ALA A 230 36.92 8.10 -4.23
C ALA A 230 36.83 8.49 -2.74
N ALA A 231 37.18 9.73 -2.37
CA ALA A 231 37.03 10.22 -1.01
C ALA A 231 35.55 10.40 -0.65
N LEU A 232 34.75 10.98 -1.55
CA LEU A 232 33.31 11.11 -1.38
C LEU A 232 32.62 9.74 -1.34
N ALA A 233 33.03 8.79 -2.20
CA ALA A 233 32.55 7.42 -2.16
C ALA A 233 32.87 6.74 -0.82
N GLY A 234 34.09 6.93 -0.29
CA GLY A 234 34.47 6.47 1.04
C GLY A 234 33.64 7.09 2.16
N HIS A 235 33.24 8.37 2.02
CA HIS A 235 32.33 9.00 2.97
C HIS A 235 30.90 8.44 2.88
N MET A 236 30.39 8.20 1.67
CA MET A 236 29.10 7.54 1.47
C MET A 236 29.09 6.13 2.08
N HIS A 237 30.15 5.36 1.84
CA HIS A 237 30.32 4.03 2.44
C HIS A 237 30.30 4.08 3.97
N GLY A 238 31.04 4.99 4.59
CA GLY A 238 31.03 5.18 6.05
C GLY A 238 29.65 5.63 6.58
N PHE A 239 28.95 6.49 5.85
CA PHE A 239 27.57 6.89 6.15
C PHE A 239 26.62 5.68 6.13
N LEU A 240 26.68 4.84 5.10
CA LEU A 240 25.87 3.61 5.03
C LEU A 240 26.24 2.61 6.14
N ARG A 241 27.51 2.55 6.57
CA ARG A 241 27.90 1.75 7.74
C ARG A 241 27.32 2.27 9.05
N ARG A 242 27.25 3.60 9.24
CA ARG A 242 26.53 4.18 10.38
C ARG A 242 25.05 3.85 10.31
N MET A 243 24.43 4.02 9.14
CA MET A 243 23.04 3.64 8.90
C MET A 243 22.79 2.16 9.22
N ARG A 244 23.62 1.23 8.74
CA ARG A 244 23.51 -0.21 9.06
C ARG A 244 23.48 -0.47 10.56
N THR A 245 24.38 0.17 11.31
CA THR A 245 24.44 0.04 12.78
C THR A 245 23.14 0.49 13.44
N LEU A 246 22.60 1.63 12.99
CA LEU A 246 21.33 2.18 13.48
C LEU A 246 20.15 1.31 13.07
N CYS A 247 20.15 0.79 11.85
CA CYS A 247 19.15 -0.13 11.35
C CYS A 247 19.10 -1.41 12.19
N ASP A 248 20.24 -1.99 12.56
CA ASP A 248 20.28 -3.16 13.46
C ASP A 248 19.79 -2.82 14.87
N ALA A 249 20.10 -1.62 15.39
CA ALA A 249 19.69 -1.18 16.72
C ALA A 249 18.17 -0.89 16.82
N HIS A 250 17.56 -0.39 15.74
CA HIS A 250 16.17 0.06 15.72
C HIS A 250 15.23 -0.86 14.91
N GLY A 251 15.74 -1.95 14.33
CA GLY A 251 14.96 -2.83 13.47
C GLY A 251 14.59 -2.20 12.12
N LEU A 252 15.38 -1.25 11.64
CA LEU A 252 15.17 -0.58 10.34
C LEU A 252 15.89 -1.35 9.20
N ARG A 253 15.62 -0.90 7.98
CA ARG A 253 16.09 -1.45 6.73
C ARG A 253 16.80 -0.39 5.89
N LEU A 254 17.73 -0.83 5.06
CA LEU A 254 18.47 0.02 4.14
C LEU A 254 18.54 -0.63 2.76
N THR A 255 18.04 0.05 1.73
CA THR A 255 18.16 -0.38 0.33
C THR A 255 19.02 0.62 -0.43
N TRP A 256 20.00 0.13 -1.19
CA TRP A 256 20.94 0.93 -1.97
C TRP A 256 20.65 0.82 -3.47
N TYR A 257 20.69 1.92 -4.21
CA TYR A 257 20.56 1.92 -5.67
C TYR A 257 21.91 1.85 -6.39
N ASP A 258 22.01 1.01 -7.42
CA ASP A 258 23.19 0.82 -8.27
C ASP A 258 23.49 2.05 -9.16
N ALA A 259 24.13 3.08 -8.57
CA ALA A 259 24.56 4.29 -9.27
C ALA A 259 25.99 4.73 -8.89
N LEU A 260 26.21 5.25 -7.68
CA LEU A 260 27.55 5.67 -7.23
C LEU A 260 28.48 4.46 -7.06
N THR A 261 29.68 4.54 -7.63
CA THR A 261 30.70 3.50 -7.56
C THR A 261 31.79 3.84 -6.53
N ARG A 262 32.65 2.85 -6.21
CA ARG A 262 33.78 3.03 -5.29
C ARG A 262 34.79 4.10 -5.73
N THR A 263 34.83 4.48 -7.01
CA THR A 263 35.70 5.54 -7.52
C THR A 263 35.09 6.94 -7.32
N GLY A 264 33.82 7.03 -6.91
CA GLY A 264 33.08 8.28 -6.81
C GLY A 264 32.36 8.68 -8.10
N GLU A 265 32.56 7.93 -9.18
CA GLU A 265 31.81 8.11 -10.42
C GLU A 265 30.42 7.51 -10.29
N VAL A 266 29.43 8.18 -10.91
CA VAL A 266 28.10 7.61 -11.11
C VAL A 266 28.14 6.78 -12.39
N GLY A 267 27.89 5.49 -12.26
CA GLY A 267 27.89 4.55 -13.36
C GLY A 267 27.04 3.36 -12.99
N TRP A 268 25.87 3.25 -13.60
CA TRP A 268 24.93 2.18 -13.33
C TRP A 268 25.37 0.88 -14.00
N GLN A 269 25.50 -0.18 -13.21
CA GLN A 269 26.09 -1.43 -13.68
C GLN A 269 25.05 -2.42 -14.22
N GLY A 270 23.79 -2.28 -13.82
CA GLY A 270 22.77 -3.31 -14.02
C GLY A 270 23.18 -4.63 -13.38
N ALA A 271 23.99 -4.57 -12.32
CA ALA A 271 24.68 -5.70 -11.74
C ALA A 271 25.26 -5.39 -10.35
N LEU A 272 25.33 -6.40 -9.48
CA LEU A 272 26.29 -6.40 -8.36
C LEU A 272 27.64 -6.85 -8.91
N ASN A 273 28.66 -6.02 -8.75
CA ASN A 273 30.03 -6.37 -9.15
C ASN A 273 31.06 -5.66 -8.25
N GLU A 274 32.34 -5.79 -8.58
CA GLU A 274 33.40 -5.17 -7.80
C GLU A 274 33.22 -3.65 -7.65
N THR A 275 32.80 -2.91 -8.67
CA THR A 275 32.71 -1.44 -8.62
C THR A 275 31.71 -0.89 -7.60
N ASN A 276 30.72 -1.67 -7.18
CA ASN A 276 29.66 -1.26 -6.26
C ASN A 276 29.48 -2.17 -5.02
N ARG A 277 30.24 -3.28 -4.90
CA ARG A 277 30.06 -4.27 -3.82
C ARG A 277 30.07 -3.68 -2.43
N ASP A 278 30.91 -2.68 -2.15
CA ASP A 278 31.12 -2.18 -0.78
C ASP A 278 29.89 -1.44 -0.23
N PHE A 279 28.97 -1.00 -1.10
CA PHE A 279 27.69 -0.43 -0.68
C PHE A 279 26.64 -1.50 -0.31
N PHE A 280 26.85 -2.75 -0.74
CA PHE A 280 26.00 -3.90 -0.41
C PHE A 280 26.60 -4.76 0.71
N HIS A 281 27.88 -5.11 0.60
CA HIS A 281 28.64 -5.96 1.50
C HIS A 281 30.14 -5.63 1.40
N ASP A 282 30.78 -5.31 2.52
CA ASP A 282 32.24 -5.10 2.59
C ASP A 282 32.91 -6.11 3.55
N ALA A 283 34.22 -5.96 3.81
CA ALA A 283 35.01 -6.82 4.71
C ALA A 283 34.43 -7.04 6.13
N ARG A 284 33.59 -6.13 6.65
CA ARG A 284 32.90 -6.27 7.96
C ARG A 284 31.50 -6.86 7.85
N GLY A 285 31.11 -7.37 6.67
CA GLY A 285 29.80 -7.99 6.42
C GLY A 285 28.79 -7.06 5.71
N LYS A 286 27.50 -7.34 5.90
CA LYS A 286 26.36 -6.62 5.30
C LYS A 286 26.43 -5.10 5.51
N VAL A 287 26.26 -4.32 4.43
CA VAL A 287 26.14 -2.83 4.46
C VAL A 287 24.68 -2.41 4.23
N SER A 288 24.04 -2.85 3.15
CA SER A 288 22.60 -2.66 2.91
C SER A 288 21.83 -3.99 3.03
N ASP A 289 20.54 -3.96 3.35
CA ASP A 289 19.68 -5.15 3.37
C ASP A 289 19.40 -5.65 1.95
N ALA A 290 19.17 -4.73 1.02
CA ALA A 290 18.97 -5.00 -0.39
C ALA A 290 19.77 -4.02 -1.28
N MET A 291 19.95 -4.41 -2.53
CA MET A 291 20.48 -3.54 -3.58
C MET A 291 19.52 -3.56 -4.77
N PHE A 292 19.06 -2.39 -5.18
CA PHE A 292 18.26 -2.21 -6.38
C PHE A 292 19.21 -2.01 -7.57
N LEU A 293 19.21 -2.96 -8.50
CA LEU A 293 20.04 -2.92 -9.69
C LEU A 293 19.37 -2.08 -10.76
N ASP A 294 20.14 -1.24 -11.43
CA ASP A 294 19.66 -0.41 -12.53
C ASP A 294 19.05 -1.25 -13.67
N PHE A 295 18.18 -0.62 -14.46
CA PHE A 295 17.40 -1.24 -15.53
C PHE A 295 18.23 -1.87 -16.66
N ARG A 296 19.51 -1.51 -16.84
CA ARG A 296 20.40 -2.02 -17.91
C ARG A 296 20.99 -3.41 -17.66
N TRP A 297 20.33 -4.23 -16.87
CA TRP A 297 20.77 -5.60 -16.62
C TRP A 297 20.65 -6.47 -17.87
N THR A 298 21.41 -7.56 -17.91
CA THR A 298 21.34 -8.62 -18.93
C THR A 298 21.20 -9.98 -18.24
N PRO A 299 20.78 -11.05 -18.95
CA PRO A 299 20.74 -12.39 -18.36
C PRO A 299 22.05 -12.81 -17.70
N ASP A 300 23.19 -12.49 -18.34
CA ASP A 300 24.51 -12.79 -17.81
C ASP A 300 24.85 -11.95 -16.57
N SER A 301 24.53 -10.65 -16.59
CA SER A 301 24.82 -9.76 -15.45
C SER A 301 24.01 -10.14 -14.22
N LEU A 302 22.75 -10.52 -14.38
CA LEU A 302 21.91 -11.00 -13.29
C LEU A 302 22.41 -12.33 -12.73
N ALA A 303 22.77 -13.27 -13.61
CA ALA A 303 23.31 -14.56 -13.20
C ALA A 303 24.64 -14.41 -12.45
N SER A 304 25.55 -13.53 -12.91
CA SER A 304 26.79 -13.24 -12.20
C SER A 304 26.55 -12.52 -10.88
N SER A 305 25.60 -11.59 -10.82
CA SER A 305 25.25 -10.86 -9.60
C SER A 305 24.72 -11.80 -8.52
N GLY A 306 23.82 -12.72 -8.88
CA GLY A 306 23.29 -13.72 -7.97
C GLY A 306 24.37 -14.64 -7.39
N ARG A 307 25.29 -15.13 -8.24
CA ARG A 307 26.45 -15.91 -7.78
C ARG A 307 27.36 -15.09 -6.88
N PHE A 308 27.64 -13.84 -7.25
CA PHE A 308 28.54 -13.00 -6.48
C PHE A 308 27.95 -12.64 -5.11
N ALA A 309 26.63 -12.44 -5.01
CA ALA A 309 25.96 -12.30 -3.72
C ALA A 309 26.15 -13.57 -2.85
N GLU A 310 25.99 -14.76 -3.42
CA GLU A 310 26.20 -16.03 -2.72
C GLU A 310 27.65 -16.21 -2.25
N ASP A 311 28.63 -15.86 -3.09
CA ASP A 311 30.07 -15.87 -2.75
C ASP A 311 30.38 -14.91 -1.58
N LEU A 312 29.63 -13.82 -1.45
CA LEU A 312 29.68 -12.89 -0.31
C LEU A 312 28.88 -13.37 0.91
N GLY A 313 28.32 -14.58 0.88
CA GLY A 313 27.46 -15.12 1.94
C GLY A 313 26.13 -14.38 2.07
N ARG A 314 25.65 -13.75 1.00
CA ARG A 314 24.37 -13.04 0.94
C ARG A 314 23.36 -13.84 0.11
N ASP A 315 22.09 -13.66 0.45
CA ASP A 315 20.98 -14.18 -0.34
C ASP A 315 20.91 -13.43 -1.68
N ARG A 316 20.92 -14.18 -2.81
CA ARG A 316 20.74 -13.61 -4.16
C ARG A 316 19.44 -12.82 -4.31
N TYR A 317 18.40 -13.15 -3.53
CA TYR A 317 17.13 -12.44 -3.53
C TYR A 317 17.16 -11.13 -2.71
N ALA A 318 18.32 -10.74 -2.17
CA ALA A 318 18.57 -9.38 -1.70
C ALA A 318 18.90 -8.41 -2.85
N LEU A 319 19.13 -8.91 -4.07
CA LEU A 319 19.29 -8.09 -5.28
C LEU A 319 17.94 -7.93 -5.97
N GLN A 320 17.52 -6.70 -6.21
CA GLN A 320 16.25 -6.32 -6.83
C GLN A 320 16.54 -5.71 -8.20
N ALA A 321 16.42 -6.49 -9.27
CA ALA A 321 16.58 -5.96 -10.63
C ALA A 321 15.45 -4.99 -10.99
N GLY A 322 15.80 -3.79 -11.44
CA GLY A 322 14.83 -2.76 -11.80
C GLY A 322 14.00 -3.16 -13.03
N VAL A 323 12.70 -2.97 -12.93
CA VAL A 323 11.74 -3.06 -14.04
C VAL A 323 11.01 -1.73 -14.14
N ASP A 324 11.29 -0.97 -15.20
CA ASP A 324 10.67 0.33 -15.44
C ASP A 324 9.28 0.15 -16.06
N VAL A 325 8.25 0.48 -15.27
CA VAL A 325 6.84 0.40 -15.70
C VAL A 325 6.19 1.78 -15.79
N GLU A 326 6.97 2.86 -15.63
CA GLU A 326 6.44 4.23 -15.53
C GLU A 326 5.69 4.67 -16.78
N GLN A 327 6.14 4.24 -17.97
CA GLN A 327 5.57 4.67 -19.25
C GLN A 327 4.60 3.62 -19.83
N GLU A 328 5.01 2.36 -19.86
CA GLU A 328 4.33 1.31 -20.62
C GLU A 328 3.64 0.26 -19.74
N GLY A 329 3.86 0.29 -18.41
CA GLY A 329 3.16 -0.60 -17.50
C GLY A 329 3.36 -2.08 -17.80
N TRP A 330 2.25 -2.82 -17.89
CA TRP A 330 2.28 -4.23 -18.32
C TRP A 330 2.68 -4.42 -19.79
N ASN A 331 2.83 -3.36 -20.59
CA ASN A 331 3.34 -3.43 -21.96
C ASN A 331 4.87 -3.26 -22.03
N THR A 332 5.55 -2.99 -20.90
CA THR A 332 7.03 -2.94 -20.87
C THR A 332 7.60 -4.28 -21.36
N ASP A 333 8.57 -4.21 -22.27
CA ASP A 333 9.33 -5.37 -22.74
C ASP A 333 10.34 -5.78 -21.66
N VAL A 334 10.17 -6.98 -21.11
CA VAL A 334 10.99 -7.51 -20.01
C VAL A 334 11.38 -8.95 -20.35
N ASP A 335 12.68 -9.25 -20.29
CA ASP A 335 13.16 -10.63 -20.33
C ASP A 335 12.89 -11.32 -18.97
N TRP A 336 11.65 -11.79 -18.81
CA TRP A 336 11.22 -12.46 -17.58
C TRP A 336 11.96 -13.76 -17.31
N ASP A 337 12.51 -14.41 -18.33
CA ASP A 337 13.28 -15.65 -18.15
C ASP A 337 14.70 -15.39 -17.65
N ALA A 338 15.22 -14.17 -17.83
CA ALA A 338 16.43 -13.71 -17.15
C ALA A 338 16.22 -13.57 -15.63
N LEU A 339 15.06 -13.04 -15.22
CA LEU A 339 14.73 -12.74 -13.82
C LEU A 339 14.20 -13.96 -13.06
N VAL A 340 13.10 -14.52 -13.57
CA VAL A 340 12.24 -15.49 -12.89
C VAL A 340 11.91 -16.64 -13.84
N PRO A 341 12.92 -17.39 -14.33
CA PRO A 341 12.73 -18.51 -15.24
C PRO A 341 11.77 -19.55 -14.66
N THR A 342 11.08 -20.29 -15.52
CA THR A 342 10.05 -21.26 -15.10
C THR A 342 10.60 -22.64 -14.79
N ASP A 343 11.73 -23.02 -15.38
CA ASP A 343 12.32 -24.35 -15.33
C ASP A 343 13.44 -24.52 -14.29
N LYS A 344 13.92 -23.42 -13.69
CA LYS A 344 14.99 -23.39 -12.68
C LYS A 344 14.71 -22.33 -11.61
N PRO A 345 15.43 -22.34 -10.47
CA PRO A 345 15.24 -21.32 -9.43
C PRO A 345 15.35 -19.89 -9.98
N HIS A 346 14.60 -18.95 -9.40
CA HIS A 346 14.66 -17.55 -9.81
C HIS A 346 16.10 -17.02 -9.69
N THR A 347 16.49 -16.16 -10.65
CA THR A 347 17.87 -15.65 -10.74
C THR A 347 18.14 -14.65 -9.63
N VAL A 348 17.28 -13.64 -9.49
CA VAL A 348 17.30 -12.59 -8.44
C VAL A 348 15.86 -12.12 -8.16
N SER A 349 15.69 -11.18 -7.23
CA SER A 349 14.43 -10.45 -7.03
C SER A 349 14.28 -9.33 -8.06
N TYR A 350 13.12 -8.68 -8.10
CA TYR A 350 12.90 -7.52 -8.96
C TYR A 350 12.13 -6.42 -8.27
N GLY A 351 12.26 -5.19 -8.77
CA GLY A 351 11.60 -4.02 -8.24
C GLY A 351 10.91 -3.23 -9.33
N PHE A 352 9.61 -2.95 -9.17
CA PHE A 352 8.87 -2.11 -10.08
C PHE A 352 9.14 -0.64 -9.78
N TYR A 353 9.62 0.09 -10.79
CA TYR A 353 9.70 1.55 -10.74
C TYR A 353 8.41 2.15 -11.30
N ARG A 354 7.68 2.87 -10.43
CA ARG A 354 6.43 3.61 -10.70
C ARG A 354 5.22 2.74 -11.09
N PRO A 355 4.87 1.66 -10.35
CA PRO A 355 3.71 0.84 -10.66
C PRO A 355 2.37 1.54 -10.44
N GLU A 356 2.34 2.75 -9.85
CA GLU A 356 1.13 3.59 -9.86
C GLU A 356 0.71 4.03 -11.27
N TRP A 357 1.50 3.70 -12.29
CA TRP A 357 1.07 3.67 -13.69
C TRP A 357 -0.32 3.05 -13.87
N THR A 358 -0.70 2.03 -13.08
CA THR A 358 -2.05 1.41 -13.14
C THR A 358 -3.20 2.39 -12.87
N LEU A 359 -2.93 3.51 -12.19
CA LEU A 359 -3.82 4.65 -12.10
C LEU A 359 -3.49 5.72 -13.15
N THR A 360 -2.21 6.08 -13.28
CA THR A 360 -1.84 7.29 -14.04
C THR A 360 -1.97 7.15 -15.56
N HIS A 361 -1.93 5.92 -16.09
CA HIS A 361 -2.19 5.64 -17.52
C HIS A 361 -3.65 5.87 -17.92
N LEU A 362 -4.58 5.86 -16.96
CA LEU A 362 -5.97 6.22 -17.20
C LEU A 362 -6.04 7.74 -17.42
N GLY A 363 -6.81 8.16 -18.42
CA GLY A 363 -7.09 9.58 -18.62
C GLY A 363 -7.73 10.17 -17.35
N GLU A 364 -7.46 11.44 -17.02
CA GLU A 364 -7.89 12.06 -15.75
C GLU A 364 -9.41 11.88 -15.46
N LYS A 365 -10.25 11.95 -16.49
CA LYS A 365 -11.72 11.76 -16.37
C LYS A 365 -12.15 10.31 -16.18
N GLU A 366 -11.24 9.37 -16.41
CA GLU A 366 -11.45 7.93 -16.34
C GLU A 366 -10.87 7.31 -15.06
N ARG A 367 -10.19 8.09 -14.23
CA ARG A 367 -9.62 7.67 -12.93
C ARG A 367 -10.71 7.49 -11.87
N THR A 368 -11.60 6.52 -12.10
CA THR A 368 -12.54 6.05 -11.08
C THR A 368 -11.92 4.90 -10.29
N PRO A 369 -12.34 4.70 -9.03
CA PRO A 369 -11.89 3.56 -8.23
C PRO A 369 -12.01 2.21 -8.95
N GLU A 370 -13.11 1.97 -9.66
CA GLU A 370 -13.36 0.71 -10.38
C GLU A 370 -12.34 0.48 -11.49
N ARG A 371 -12.08 1.50 -12.32
CA ARG A 371 -11.15 1.38 -13.44
C ARG A 371 -9.72 1.23 -12.97
N PHE A 372 -9.34 1.94 -11.92
CA PHE A 372 -8.06 1.77 -11.25
C PHE A 372 -7.88 0.33 -10.74
N HIS A 373 -8.80 -0.18 -9.92
CA HIS A 373 -8.67 -1.54 -9.36
C HIS A 373 -8.69 -2.62 -10.45
N ALA A 374 -9.43 -2.43 -11.54
CA ALA A 374 -9.40 -3.34 -12.69
C ALA A 374 -8.03 -3.35 -13.40
N ALA A 375 -7.40 -2.18 -13.57
CA ALA A 375 -6.05 -2.09 -14.10
C ALA A 375 -5.01 -2.68 -13.13
N ASP A 376 -5.12 -2.38 -11.84
CA ASP A 376 -4.23 -2.93 -10.81
C ASP A 376 -4.35 -4.47 -10.74
N ASP A 377 -5.56 -5.03 -10.73
CA ASP A 377 -5.78 -6.48 -10.79
C ASP A 377 -5.15 -7.11 -12.05
N ARG A 378 -5.23 -6.45 -13.21
CA ARG A 378 -4.55 -6.91 -14.43
C ARG A 378 -3.03 -6.89 -14.29
N PHE A 379 -2.46 -5.83 -13.72
CA PHE A 379 -1.01 -5.72 -13.54
C PHE A 379 -0.48 -6.82 -12.61
N TRP A 380 -1.16 -7.05 -11.48
CA TRP A 380 -0.69 -7.93 -10.42
C TRP A 380 -1.09 -9.40 -10.60
N THR A 381 -2.27 -9.68 -11.17
CA THR A 381 -2.77 -11.05 -11.42
C THR A 381 -2.61 -11.51 -12.87
N GLY A 382 -2.54 -10.58 -13.82
CA GLY A 382 -2.50 -10.89 -15.26
C GLY A 382 -3.88 -10.89 -15.90
N THR A 383 -3.92 -11.15 -17.21
CA THR A 383 -5.16 -11.06 -18.01
C THR A 383 -6.21 -12.12 -17.69
N SER A 384 -5.83 -13.21 -17.02
CA SER A 384 -6.78 -14.21 -16.53
C SER A 384 -7.67 -13.66 -15.42
N LEU A 385 -7.19 -12.66 -14.68
CA LEU A 385 -7.78 -12.20 -13.40
C LEU A 385 -8.09 -13.38 -12.47
N ASP A 386 -7.25 -14.41 -12.55
CA ASP A 386 -7.35 -15.64 -11.77
C ASP A 386 -5.94 -16.14 -11.40
N PRO A 387 -5.54 -15.97 -10.13
CA PRO A 387 -4.22 -16.37 -9.66
C PRO A 387 -4.09 -17.88 -9.47
N THR A 388 -5.16 -18.66 -9.64
CA THR A 388 -5.10 -20.15 -9.64
C THR A 388 -4.65 -20.70 -10.98
N GLN A 389 -4.68 -19.89 -12.04
CA GLN A 389 -4.16 -20.26 -13.35
C GLN A 389 -2.64 -20.13 -13.34
N ALA A 390 -1.95 -21.22 -13.66
CA ALA A 390 -0.51 -21.20 -13.82
C ALA A 390 -0.13 -20.34 -15.04
N TRP A 391 1.06 -19.74 -15.00
CA TRP A 391 1.60 -19.06 -16.17
C TRP A 391 1.84 -20.05 -17.33
N HIS A 392 1.55 -19.60 -18.55
CA HIS A 392 1.83 -20.34 -19.78
C HIS A 392 2.72 -19.52 -20.73
N PRO A 393 3.67 -20.15 -21.45
CA PRO A 393 4.49 -19.48 -22.45
C PRO A 393 3.69 -18.74 -23.52
N GLY A 394 4.16 -17.55 -23.91
CA GLY A 394 3.51 -16.70 -24.92
C GLY A 394 2.51 -15.67 -24.36
N GLY A 395 2.29 -15.62 -23.05
CA GLY A 395 1.32 -14.74 -22.38
C GLY A 395 1.69 -13.26 -22.23
N GLY A 396 2.80 -12.78 -22.80
CA GLY A 396 3.28 -11.40 -22.59
C GLY A 396 3.70 -11.16 -21.14
N TRP A 397 3.14 -10.11 -20.51
CA TRP A 397 3.40 -9.69 -19.13
C TRP A 397 3.33 -10.85 -18.12
N ARG A 398 4.41 -11.07 -17.37
CA ARG A 398 4.45 -12.09 -16.31
C ARG A 398 4.05 -11.46 -14.97
N ALA A 399 2.75 -11.51 -14.68
CA ALA A 399 2.18 -10.89 -13.49
C ALA A 399 2.72 -11.52 -12.18
N PRO A 400 2.94 -10.73 -11.12
CA PRO A 400 3.37 -11.17 -9.79
C PRO A 400 2.69 -12.43 -9.24
N ALA A 401 1.36 -12.53 -9.35
CA ALA A 401 0.61 -13.69 -8.85
C ALA A 401 0.96 -15.02 -9.53
N ALA A 402 1.58 -14.96 -10.71
CA ALA A 402 2.02 -16.13 -11.44
C ALA A 402 3.48 -16.51 -11.13
N VAL A 403 4.21 -15.67 -10.38
CA VAL A 403 5.66 -15.78 -10.14
C VAL A 403 5.96 -16.11 -8.67
N VAL A 404 5.40 -15.34 -7.74
CA VAL A 404 5.67 -15.49 -6.30
C VAL A 404 4.42 -15.94 -5.56
N ALA A 405 4.59 -16.77 -4.54
CA ALA A 405 3.48 -17.17 -3.68
C ALA A 405 2.93 -15.99 -2.88
N ASP A 406 1.60 -15.91 -2.78
CA ASP A 406 0.91 -14.91 -1.97
C ASP A 406 1.23 -15.04 -0.48
N ARG A 407 0.99 -13.97 0.29
CA ARG A 407 1.21 -13.92 1.73
C ARG A 407 -0.03 -13.41 2.45
N SER A 408 -0.16 -13.82 3.71
CA SER A 408 -1.25 -13.40 4.59
C SER A 408 -0.75 -13.03 5.97
N THR A 409 -1.46 -12.10 6.62
CA THR A 409 -1.27 -11.67 8.01
C THR A 409 -2.43 -12.10 8.91
N ILE A 410 -3.38 -12.89 8.39
CA ILE A 410 -4.62 -13.20 9.11
C ILE A 410 -4.39 -14.45 9.95
N ASP A 411 -3.87 -14.29 11.17
CA ASP A 411 -3.47 -15.38 12.07
C ASP A 411 -4.05 -15.29 13.49
N ALA A 412 -4.90 -14.30 13.77
CA ALA A 412 -5.51 -14.10 15.07
C ALA A 412 -6.98 -13.68 14.99
N VAL A 413 -7.77 -14.04 16.00
CA VAL A 413 -9.15 -13.56 16.21
C VAL A 413 -9.18 -12.42 17.24
N PRO A 414 -10.12 -11.46 17.14
CA PRO A 414 -11.06 -11.30 16.04
C PRO A 414 -10.37 -10.89 14.73
N PHE A 415 -11.00 -11.23 13.61
CA PHE A 415 -10.64 -10.77 12.27
C PHE A 415 -11.90 -10.26 11.59
N ALA A 416 -11.88 -9.09 10.97
CA ALA A 416 -12.97 -8.68 10.09
C ALA A 416 -12.47 -7.81 8.94
N THR A 417 -13.32 -7.72 7.92
CA THR A 417 -13.18 -6.84 6.78
C THR A 417 -14.56 -6.40 6.32
N THR A 418 -14.64 -5.16 5.87
CA THR A 418 -15.79 -4.56 5.19
C THR A 418 -15.46 -4.28 3.72
N PHE A 419 -14.36 -4.85 3.22
CA PHE A 419 -13.79 -4.64 1.90
C PHE A 419 -13.47 -3.17 1.59
N ASN A 420 -13.14 -2.39 2.63
CA ASN A 420 -12.74 -1.00 2.45
C ASN A 420 -11.36 -0.93 1.78
N THR A 421 -11.31 -0.35 0.58
CA THR A 421 -10.08 -0.21 -0.21
C THR A 421 -9.21 0.98 0.19
N GLY A 422 -9.64 1.80 1.16
CA GLY A 422 -8.90 2.99 1.61
C GLY A 422 -9.25 4.26 0.85
N HIS A 423 -10.21 4.18 -0.09
CA HIS A 423 -10.85 5.32 -0.73
C HIS A 423 -12.30 5.00 -1.10
N GLY A 424 -13.08 6.00 -1.47
CA GLY A 424 -14.44 5.79 -1.91
C GLY A 424 -15.13 7.04 -2.43
N LEU A 425 -16.23 6.82 -3.15
CA LEU A 425 -17.08 7.89 -3.66
C LEU A 425 -18.02 8.45 -2.59
N ARG A 426 -18.27 7.67 -1.55
CA ARG A 426 -19.09 7.98 -0.37
C ARG A 426 -18.51 7.29 0.86
N TRP A 427 -18.99 7.66 2.04
CA TRP A 427 -18.75 6.92 3.26
C TRP A 427 -20.05 6.30 3.78
N TYR A 428 -20.02 4.99 4.05
CA TYR A 428 -21.14 4.21 4.57
C TYR A 428 -20.89 3.81 6.03
N GLU A 429 -21.95 3.84 6.83
CA GLU A 429 -22.01 3.25 8.17
C GLU A 429 -23.26 2.37 8.25
N GLU A 430 -23.08 1.07 8.51
CA GLU A 430 -24.15 0.08 8.62
C GLU A 430 -25.08 0.03 7.39
N GLY A 431 -24.53 0.26 6.20
CA GLY A 431 -25.24 0.26 4.93
C GLY A 431 -25.90 1.59 4.56
N ARG A 432 -25.77 2.62 5.42
CA ARG A 432 -26.30 3.97 5.16
C ARG A 432 -25.16 4.90 4.77
N ALA A 433 -25.30 5.62 3.65
CA ALA A 433 -24.38 6.70 3.31
C ALA A 433 -24.50 7.84 4.35
N THR A 434 -23.41 8.14 5.05
CA THR A 434 -23.32 9.24 6.04
C THR A 434 -22.46 10.40 5.56
N SER A 435 -21.79 10.22 4.42
CA SER A 435 -21.17 11.29 3.62
C SER A 435 -21.29 10.97 2.13
N ASP A 436 -21.70 11.95 1.33
CA ASP A 436 -21.69 11.89 -0.14
C ASP A 436 -20.38 12.40 -0.76
N ALA A 437 -19.41 12.80 0.06
CA ALA A 437 -18.11 13.29 -0.42
C ALA A 437 -17.18 12.13 -0.79
N GLN A 438 -16.40 12.34 -1.85
CA GLN A 438 -15.27 11.48 -2.17
C GLN A 438 -14.17 11.61 -1.12
N TRP A 439 -13.38 10.56 -0.93
CA TRP A 439 -12.32 10.55 0.05
C TRP A 439 -11.25 9.48 -0.27
N ASN A 440 -10.04 9.72 0.20
CA ASN A 440 -9.00 8.72 0.36
C ASN A 440 -8.31 8.88 1.72
N HIS A 441 -8.02 7.76 2.37
CA HIS A 441 -7.15 7.65 3.53
C HIS A 441 -6.70 6.19 3.63
N LEU A 442 -5.56 5.85 3.01
CA LEU A 442 -5.13 4.45 2.83
C LEU A 442 -5.00 3.68 4.16
N GLY A 443 -4.67 4.36 5.26
CA GLY A 443 -4.62 3.76 6.60
C GLY A 443 -5.92 3.11 7.08
N LEU A 444 -7.07 3.46 6.48
CA LEU A 444 -8.38 2.84 6.73
C LEU A 444 -8.62 1.57 5.91
N GLN A 445 -7.73 1.25 4.96
CA GLN A 445 -7.85 0.06 4.13
C GLN A 445 -7.85 -1.21 4.97
N ASP A 446 -8.66 -2.16 4.54
CA ASP A 446 -8.77 -3.48 5.14
C ASP A 446 -7.68 -4.44 4.67
N ARG A 447 -7.62 -5.60 5.31
CA ARG A 447 -7.00 -6.76 4.68
C ARG A 447 -7.94 -7.26 3.60
N LEU A 448 -7.56 -7.04 2.35
CA LEU A 448 -8.36 -7.43 1.18
C LEU A 448 -7.99 -8.84 0.69
N PRO A 449 -8.85 -9.50 -0.11
CA PRO A 449 -8.52 -10.80 -0.70
C PRO A 449 -7.22 -10.73 -1.51
N ALA A 450 -6.27 -11.61 -1.18
CA ALA A 450 -4.98 -11.68 -1.87
C ALA A 450 -5.12 -12.30 -3.29
N ARG A 451 -6.00 -13.29 -3.41
CA ARG A 451 -6.17 -14.08 -4.63
C ARG A 451 -7.35 -13.56 -5.45
N ARG A 452 -7.13 -12.52 -6.25
CA ARG A 452 -8.17 -11.82 -7.02
C ARG A 452 -8.20 -12.20 -8.48
N TRP A 453 -9.17 -13.00 -8.95
CA TRP A 453 -10.22 -13.70 -8.18
C TRP A 453 -10.14 -15.22 -8.36
N ALA A 454 -9.70 -15.90 -7.30
CA ALA A 454 -9.77 -17.35 -7.19
C ALA A 454 -11.23 -17.78 -6.99
N LEU A 455 -11.81 -18.40 -8.01
CA LEU A 455 -13.18 -18.89 -7.98
C LEU A 455 -13.29 -20.24 -8.69
N THR A 456 -14.28 -21.03 -8.27
CA THR A 456 -14.59 -22.33 -8.86
C THR A 456 -16.08 -22.43 -9.15
N THR A 457 -16.41 -22.86 -10.36
CA THR A 457 -17.77 -23.15 -10.82
C THR A 457 -17.71 -24.16 -11.97
N THR A 458 -18.74 -24.99 -12.11
CA THR A 458 -18.93 -25.84 -13.30
C THR A 458 -19.70 -25.13 -14.41
N GLY A 459 -20.24 -23.94 -14.12
CA GLY A 459 -21.04 -23.14 -15.02
C GLY A 459 -20.28 -21.93 -15.56
N THR A 460 -21.04 -20.89 -15.90
CA THR A 460 -20.50 -19.62 -16.38
C THR A 460 -19.77 -18.90 -15.25
N ARG A 461 -18.53 -18.44 -15.53
CA ARG A 461 -17.75 -17.62 -14.60
C ARG A 461 -18.35 -16.21 -14.49
N PRO A 462 -18.82 -15.79 -13.30
CA PRO A 462 -19.29 -14.41 -13.11
C PRO A 462 -18.11 -13.44 -13.02
N GLN A 463 -18.42 -12.15 -13.15
CA GLN A 463 -17.50 -11.08 -12.79
C GLN A 463 -17.48 -10.92 -11.26
N VAL A 464 -16.28 -10.77 -10.71
CA VAL A 464 -16.06 -10.40 -9.31
C VAL A 464 -15.21 -9.14 -9.29
N SER A 465 -15.58 -8.16 -8.48
CA SER A 465 -14.84 -6.90 -8.33
C SER A 465 -15.12 -6.24 -6.99
N PHE A 466 -14.33 -5.23 -6.62
CA PHE A 466 -14.80 -4.25 -5.65
C PHE A 466 -15.93 -3.42 -6.27
N ASP A 467 -16.84 -2.93 -5.43
CA ASP A 467 -17.94 -2.05 -5.80
C ASP A 467 -17.94 -0.81 -4.90
N PHE A 468 -18.08 0.35 -5.53
CA PHE A 468 -18.11 1.66 -4.86
C PHE A 468 -19.49 2.31 -4.94
N ALA A 469 -20.44 1.67 -5.64
CA ALA A 469 -21.82 2.13 -5.71
C ALA A 469 -22.57 1.94 -4.39
N ASP A 470 -22.20 0.93 -3.59
CA ASP A 470 -22.83 0.63 -2.30
C ASP A 470 -21.87 -0.15 -1.38
N ALA A 471 -21.92 0.11 -0.07
CA ALA A 471 -21.08 -0.57 0.92
C ALA A 471 -21.80 -0.69 2.26
N TRP A 472 -21.40 -1.68 3.07
CA TRP A 472 -21.89 -1.79 4.44
C TRP A 472 -21.16 -0.83 5.39
N HIS A 473 -19.85 -0.68 5.25
CA HIS A 473 -19.06 0.27 6.04
C HIS A 473 -17.83 0.73 5.26
N GLY A 474 -17.47 2.01 5.34
CA GLY A 474 -16.36 2.58 4.59
C GLY A 474 -16.78 2.97 3.17
N GLY A 475 -15.94 2.66 2.16
CA GLY A 475 -16.12 3.16 0.79
C GLY A 475 -16.35 2.11 -0.28
N SER A 476 -16.32 0.83 0.07
CA SER A 476 -16.40 -0.27 -0.92
C SER A 476 -17.04 -1.53 -0.34
N SER A 477 -17.58 -2.38 -1.21
CA SER A 477 -17.96 -3.77 -0.92
C SER A 477 -17.38 -4.70 -1.99
N LEU A 478 -17.61 -6.02 -1.87
CA LEU A 478 -17.34 -6.98 -2.94
C LEU A 478 -18.63 -7.22 -3.74
N LEU A 479 -18.55 -7.22 -5.07
CA LEU A 479 -19.67 -7.49 -5.97
C LEU A 479 -19.41 -8.75 -6.81
N VAL A 480 -20.42 -9.61 -6.89
CA VAL A 480 -20.52 -10.71 -7.86
C VAL A 480 -21.64 -10.39 -8.83
N ALA A 481 -21.28 -10.25 -10.11
CA ALA A 481 -22.19 -9.84 -11.17
C ALA A 481 -22.16 -10.82 -12.35
N GLY A 482 -23.34 -11.10 -12.91
CA GLY A 482 -23.49 -11.95 -14.10
C GLY A 482 -24.55 -13.03 -13.93
N ARG A 483 -24.80 -13.81 -14.98
CA ARG A 483 -25.75 -14.92 -14.92
C ARG A 483 -25.10 -16.11 -14.22
N LEU A 484 -25.78 -16.63 -13.19
CA LEU A 484 -25.36 -17.85 -12.49
C LEU A 484 -26.23 -19.02 -12.95
N ASP A 485 -25.60 -20.04 -13.51
CA ASP A 485 -26.22 -21.31 -13.95
C ASP A 485 -25.71 -22.53 -13.17
N ALA A 486 -24.76 -22.31 -12.25
CA ALA A 486 -24.24 -23.28 -11.30
C ALA A 486 -23.78 -22.57 -10.01
N PRO A 487 -23.55 -23.31 -8.90
CA PRO A 487 -22.92 -22.75 -7.71
C PRO A 487 -21.54 -22.16 -8.02
N VAL A 488 -21.27 -20.97 -7.48
CA VAL A 488 -19.97 -20.30 -7.58
C VAL A 488 -19.36 -20.22 -6.19
N THR A 489 -18.16 -20.79 -6.02
CA THR A 489 -17.37 -20.66 -4.80
C THR A 489 -16.26 -19.65 -5.04
N ILE A 490 -16.13 -18.66 -4.17
CA ILE A 490 -15.10 -17.62 -4.21
C ILE A 490 -14.21 -17.80 -2.98
N GLU A 491 -12.92 -18.03 -3.20
CA GLU A 491 -11.91 -18.01 -2.15
C GLU A 491 -11.57 -16.55 -1.81
N LEU A 492 -11.68 -16.18 -0.53
CA LEU A 492 -11.43 -14.80 -0.09
C LEU A 492 -10.12 -14.66 0.67
N TYR A 493 -9.89 -15.52 1.68
CA TYR A 493 -8.76 -15.36 2.59
C TYR A 493 -8.09 -16.69 2.92
N SER A 494 -6.77 -16.74 2.71
CA SER A 494 -5.89 -17.71 3.37
C SER A 494 -5.55 -17.20 4.78
N THR A 495 -5.74 -18.04 5.79
CA THR A 495 -5.70 -17.66 7.20
C THR A 495 -5.01 -18.72 8.09
N ARG A 496 -4.69 -18.35 9.32
CA ARG A 496 -4.28 -19.26 10.41
C ARG A 496 -5.08 -18.95 11.68
N LEU A 497 -6.39 -18.75 11.55
CA LEU A 497 -7.22 -18.33 12.66
C LEU A 497 -7.47 -19.50 13.64
N PRO A 498 -7.12 -19.37 14.93
CA PRO A 498 -7.53 -20.36 15.92
C PRO A 498 -9.05 -20.38 16.04
N ALA A 499 -9.63 -21.58 16.10
CA ALA A 499 -11.07 -21.78 16.22
C ALA A 499 -11.42 -22.64 17.44
N GLY A 500 -12.43 -22.21 18.18
CA GLY A 500 -12.96 -22.87 19.37
C GLY A 500 -14.47 -23.13 19.29
N PRO A 501 -15.06 -23.76 20.33
CA PRO A 501 -16.49 -24.06 20.37
C PRO A 501 -17.41 -22.84 20.23
N HIS A 502 -16.91 -21.64 20.57
CA HIS A 502 -17.65 -20.38 20.52
C HIS A 502 -17.31 -19.52 19.29
N THR A 503 -16.52 -20.06 18.36
CA THR A 503 -16.13 -19.31 17.17
C THR A 503 -17.30 -19.20 16.21
N THR A 504 -17.58 -17.97 15.79
CA THR A 504 -18.62 -17.64 14.82
C THR A 504 -18.05 -16.86 13.66
N VAL A 505 -18.57 -17.10 12.47
CA VAL A 505 -18.32 -16.29 11.28
C VAL A 505 -19.61 -15.57 10.91
N SER A 506 -19.54 -14.25 10.74
CA SER A 506 -20.65 -13.44 10.26
C SER A 506 -20.40 -12.97 8.84
N LEU A 507 -21.42 -13.07 7.99
CA LEU A 507 -21.43 -12.59 6.62
C LEU A 507 -22.54 -11.54 6.47
N THR A 508 -22.17 -10.33 6.09
CA THR A 508 -23.13 -9.26 5.81
C THR A 508 -23.24 -9.05 4.31
N HIS A 509 -24.39 -9.34 3.74
CA HIS A 509 -24.57 -9.36 2.30
C HIS A 509 -25.96 -8.90 1.87
N ARG A 510 -26.12 -8.61 0.58
CA ARG A 510 -27.41 -8.27 -0.04
C ARG A 510 -27.44 -8.62 -1.52
N ALA A 511 -28.63 -8.87 -2.04
CA ALA A 511 -28.89 -8.83 -3.47
C ALA A 511 -29.29 -7.41 -3.87
N ALA A 512 -28.90 -6.96 -5.06
CA ALA A 512 -29.40 -5.70 -5.60
C ALA A 512 -30.90 -5.81 -5.94
N GLU A 513 -31.59 -4.68 -5.96
CA GLU A 513 -32.95 -4.62 -6.51
C GLU A 513 -32.95 -5.12 -7.96
N GLY A 514 -33.92 -5.97 -8.31
CA GLY A 514 -34.01 -6.60 -9.64
C GLY A 514 -32.99 -7.73 -9.92
N SER A 515 -32.09 -8.05 -8.98
CA SER A 515 -31.18 -9.20 -9.10
C SER A 515 -31.92 -10.54 -8.98
N ALA A 516 -31.37 -11.60 -9.58
CA ALA A 516 -31.73 -12.96 -9.18
C ALA A 516 -31.41 -13.19 -7.69
N GLY A 517 -32.27 -13.95 -7.02
CA GLY A 517 -32.01 -14.41 -5.65
C GLY A 517 -30.89 -15.44 -5.61
N VAL A 518 -30.12 -15.45 -4.53
CA VAL A 518 -29.07 -16.45 -4.28
C VAL A 518 -29.15 -17.03 -2.87
N SER A 519 -28.96 -18.33 -2.71
CA SER A 519 -28.62 -18.93 -1.43
C SER A 519 -27.13 -18.75 -1.17
N VAL A 520 -26.79 -18.38 0.06
CA VAL A 520 -25.42 -18.08 0.48
C VAL A 520 -24.97 -19.14 1.47
N GLU A 521 -23.76 -19.65 1.26
CA GLU A 521 -23.08 -20.57 2.17
C GLU A 521 -21.70 -20.00 2.51
N LEU A 522 -21.32 -20.07 3.78
CA LEU A 522 -19.93 -19.88 4.19
C LEU A 522 -19.10 -21.06 3.67
N ALA A 523 -18.06 -20.77 2.90
CA ALA A 523 -17.05 -21.75 2.53
C ALA A 523 -15.88 -21.67 3.54
N VAL A 524 -15.62 -22.75 4.27
CA VAL A 524 -14.58 -22.80 5.29
C VAL A 524 -13.73 -24.05 5.14
N ALA A 525 -12.40 -23.91 5.17
CA ALA A 525 -11.46 -25.03 5.17
C ALA A 525 -10.61 -25.02 6.44
N LEU A 526 -10.42 -26.20 7.03
CA LEU A 526 -9.57 -26.41 8.22
C LEU A 526 -8.16 -26.94 7.86
N ALA A 527 -7.93 -27.23 6.58
CA ALA A 527 -6.65 -27.67 6.03
C ALA A 527 -6.28 -26.80 4.82
N GLU A 528 -4.98 -26.63 4.61
CA GLU A 528 -4.46 -26.04 3.37
C GLU A 528 -4.55 -27.07 2.23
N PRO A 529 -4.54 -26.66 0.95
CA PRO A 529 -4.42 -27.60 -0.17
C PRO A 529 -3.16 -28.47 -0.06
N ASP A 530 -3.21 -29.72 -0.52
CA ASP A 530 -2.08 -30.66 -0.37
C ASP A 530 -0.83 -30.28 -1.17
N ARG A 531 -0.99 -29.47 -2.23
CA ARG A 531 0.09 -29.01 -3.11
C ARG A 531 -0.32 -27.74 -3.86
N PRO A 532 0.64 -26.98 -4.44
CA PRO A 532 0.32 -25.84 -5.29
C PRO A 532 -0.67 -26.18 -6.41
N GLY A 533 -1.66 -25.30 -6.63
CA GLY A 533 -2.72 -25.49 -7.63
C GLY A 533 -3.75 -26.57 -7.32
N ALA A 534 -3.71 -27.21 -6.15
CA ALA A 534 -4.77 -28.13 -5.72
C ALA A 534 -6.00 -27.35 -5.22
N PRO A 535 -7.22 -27.89 -5.36
CA PRO A 535 -8.43 -27.24 -4.86
C PRO A 535 -8.41 -27.17 -3.33
N VAL A 536 -8.99 -26.10 -2.79
CA VAL A 536 -9.20 -25.94 -1.35
C VAL A 536 -10.28 -26.91 -0.86
N PRO A 537 -10.06 -27.66 0.24
CA PRO A 537 -11.03 -28.63 0.77
C PRO A 537 -12.12 -27.92 1.61
N PHE A 538 -12.99 -27.16 0.94
CA PHE A 538 -14.06 -26.43 1.60
C PHE A 538 -15.17 -27.34 2.18
N ILE A 539 -15.65 -26.96 3.36
CA ILE A 539 -16.95 -27.32 3.90
C ILE A 539 -17.88 -26.13 3.66
N TYR A 540 -19.10 -26.39 3.19
CA TYR A 540 -20.11 -25.37 2.94
C TYR A 540 -21.15 -25.37 4.06
N LEU A 541 -21.33 -24.22 4.71
CA LEU A 541 -22.25 -24.05 5.83
C LEU A 541 -23.32 -23.02 5.46
N PRO A 542 -24.62 -23.31 5.62
CA PRO A 542 -25.69 -22.38 5.25
C PRO A 542 -25.57 -21.02 5.95
N ALA A 543 -25.68 -19.95 5.17
CA ALA A 543 -25.66 -18.56 5.61
C ALA A 543 -26.89 -17.78 5.12
N GLY A 544 -28.00 -18.48 4.83
CA GLY A 544 -29.27 -17.88 4.45
C GLY A 544 -29.42 -17.63 2.95
N THR A 545 -30.40 -16.81 2.59
CA THR A 545 -30.76 -16.49 1.20
C THR A 545 -30.88 -14.99 1.05
N ALA A 546 -30.25 -14.43 0.01
CA ALA A 546 -30.42 -13.04 -0.38
C ALA A 546 -31.43 -12.96 -1.52
N ARG A 547 -32.52 -12.23 -1.30
CA ARG A 547 -33.54 -11.95 -2.31
C ARG A 547 -33.61 -10.45 -2.62
N PRO A 548 -33.96 -10.06 -3.86
CA PRO A 548 -33.99 -8.65 -4.28
C PRO A 548 -35.06 -7.81 -3.58
N ASP A 549 -36.08 -8.44 -3.00
CA ASP A 549 -37.18 -7.79 -2.26
C ASP A 549 -36.88 -7.59 -0.75
N ALA A 550 -35.77 -8.15 -0.26
CA ALA A 550 -35.34 -7.95 1.12
C ALA A 550 -34.77 -6.53 1.30
N ALA A 551 -35.36 -5.74 2.21
CA ALA A 551 -34.88 -4.40 2.50
C ALA A 551 -33.50 -4.43 3.17
N GLY A 552 -32.48 -3.94 2.48
CA GLY A 552 -31.16 -3.61 3.05
C GLY A 552 -30.17 -4.78 3.18
N TRP A 553 -29.15 -4.56 4.00
CA TRP A 553 -28.09 -5.53 4.27
C TRP A 553 -28.54 -6.57 5.31
N VAL A 554 -28.29 -7.84 5.02
CA VAL A 554 -28.61 -8.96 5.94
C VAL A 554 -27.33 -9.53 6.50
N THR A 555 -27.28 -9.78 7.81
CA THR A 555 -26.15 -10.43 8.47
C THR A 555 -26.50 -11.84 8.90
N ALA A 556 -25.87 -12.84 8.29
CA ALA A 556 -25.93 -14.22 8.74
C ALA A 556 -24.79 -14.52 9.72
N THR A 557 -25.05 -15.26 10.80
CA THR A 557 -24.02 -15.69 11.75
C THR A 557 -23.99 -17.21 11.82
N VAL A 558 -22.87 -17.79 11.37
CA VAL A 558 -22.62 -19.23 11.30
C VAL A 558 -21.72 -19.64 12.47
N ARG A 559 -22.12 -20.66 13.22
CA ARG A 559 -21.30 -21.22 14.32
C ARG A 559 -20.37 -22.29 13.77
N LEU A 560 -19.07 -22.17 14.02
CA LEU A 560 -18.11 -23.18 13.58
C LEU A 560 -18.00 -24.35 14.56
N GLY A 561 -18.23 -24.13 15.85
CA GLY A 561 -18.06 -25.13 16.92
C GLY A 561 -18.56 -26.54 16.59
N PRO A 562 -19.81 -26.73 16.10
CA PRO A 562 -20.34 -28.05 15.74
C PRO A 562 -19.62 -28.77 14.59
N HIS A 563 -18.82 -28.04 13.81
CA HIS A 563 -18.10 -28.55 12.63
C HIS A 563 -16.59 -28.70 12.87
N LEU A 564 -16.10 -28.34 14.07
CA LEU A 564 -14.69 -28.49 14.42
C LEU A 564 -14.39 -29.94 14.86
N PRO A 565 -13.18 -30.45 14.55
CA PRO A 565 -12.79 -31.78 14.98
C PRO A 565 -12.71 -31.88 16.52
N VAL A 566 -13.14 -33.03 17.05
CA VAL A 566 -13.18 -33.31 18.49
C VAL A 566 -11.77 -33.30 19.09
N SER A 567 -10.79 -33.85 18.35
CA SER A 567 -9.36 -33.85 18.71
C SER A 567 -8.50 -33.31 17.56
N GLY A 568 -7.30 -32.81 17.88
CA GLY A 568 -6.39 -32.18 16.91
C GLY A 568 -6.47 -30.65 16.88
N THR A 569 -5.63 -30.04 16.04
CA THR A 569 -5.53 -28.57 15.92
C THR A 569 -6.76 -27.99 15.21
N ARG A 570 -7.39 -26.98 15.81
CA ARG A 570 -8.57 -26.29 15.26
C ARG A 570 -8.13 -24.93 14.70
N THR A 571 -7.75 -24.92 13.43
CA THR A 571 -7.33 -23.71 12.74
C THR A 571 -8.11 -23.57 11.45
N VAL A 572 -8.79 -22.44 11.26
CA VAL A 572 -9.35 -22.08 9.95
C VAL A 572 -8.19 -21.69 9.04
N ARG A 573 -8.09 -22.35 7.89
CA ARG A 573 -7.04 -22.18 6.90
C ARG A 573 -7.48 -21.37 5.69
N THR A 574 -8.74 -21.50 5.31
CA THR A 574 -9.31 -20.71 4.21
C THR A 574 -10.74 -20.31 4.53
N LEU A 575 -11.08 -19.06 4.18
CA LEU A 575 -12.43 -18.51 4.23
C LEU A 575 -12.85 -18.08 2.82
N GLY A 576 -14.11 -18.34 2.50
CA GLY A 576 -14.72 -17.95 1.24
C GLY A 576 -16.24 -17.93 1.35
N VAL A 577 -16.89 -17.77 0.21
CA VAL A 577 -18.35 -17.82 0.09
C VAL A 577 -18.74 -18.68 -1.09
N ARG A 578 -19.80 -19.47 -0.96
CA ARG A 578 -20.48 -20.10 -2.08
C ARG A 578 -21.85 -19.46 -2.26
N ILE A 579 -22.17 -19.06 -3.49
CA ILE A 579 -23.49 -18.59 -3.87
C ILE A 579 -24.10 -19.52 -4.90
N THR A 580 -25.39 -19.83 -4.73
CA THR A 580 -26.15 -20.70 -5.64
C THR A 580 -27.43 -19.98 -6.05
N PRO A 581 -27.80 -19.93 -7.34
CA PRO A 581 -29.05 -19.32 -7.76
C PRO A 581 -30.26 -20.05 -7.15
N VAL A 582 -31.22 -19.32 -6.56
CA VAL A 582 -32.44 -19.93 -5.95
C VAL A 582 -33.67 -19.92 -6.87
N ASP A 583 -33.74 -19.03 -7.86
CA ASP A 583 -34.93 -18.84 -8.69
C ASP A 583 -34.56 -18.81 -10.19
N GLY A 584 -35.05 -19.81 -10.95
CA GLY A 584 -35.22 -19.69 -12.40
C GLY A 584 -36.71 -19.90 -12.71
N PRO A 585 -37.44 -18.96 -13.32
CA PRO A 585 -38.81 -19.23 -13.72
C PRO A 585 -38.84 -20.44 -14.68
N PRO A 586 -39.76 -21.40 -14.52
CA PRO A 586 -39.96 -22.43 -15.53
C PRO A 586 -40.34 -21.73 -16.84
N GLY A 587 -39.43 -21.73 -17.82
CA GLY A 587 -39.66 -21.16 -19.16
C GLY A 587 -39.38 -19.67 -19.34
N GLY A 588 -38.74 -18.97 -18.40
CA GLY A 588 -38.29 -17.58 -18.57
C GLY A 588 -36.78 -17.40 -18.44
N THR A 589 -36.22 -16.32 -19.02
CA THR A 589 -34.82 -15.94 -18.78
C THR A 589 -34.68 -15.37 -17.36
N ALA A 590 -34.02 -16.08 -16.46
CA ALA A 590 -33.72 -15.59 -15.12
C ALA A 590 -32.90 -14.28 -15.18
N PRO A 591 -33.17 -13.29 -14.29
CA PRO A 591 -32.41 -12.05 -14.24
C PRO A 591 -30.93 -12.32 -13.91
N ALA A 592 -30.06 -11.38 -14.28
CA ALA A 592 -28.65 -11.47 -13.89
C ALA A 592 -28.53 -11.34 -12.36
N THR A 593 -27.52 -12.01 -11.78
CA THR A 593 -27.18 -11.84 -10.37
C THR A 593 -26.36 -10.56 -10.21
N SER A 594 -26.68 -9.80 -9.17
CA SER A 594 -25.89 -8.71 -8.61
C SER A 594 -25.94 -8.86 -7.08
N TRP A 595 -24.96 -9.57 -6.54
CA TRP A 595 -24.87 -9.88 -5.11
C TRP A 595 -23.65 -9.23 -4.50
N ARG A 596 -23.84 -8.57 -3.34
CA ARG A 596 -22.79 -7.86 -2.62
C ARG A 596 -22.46 -8.52 -1.30
N LEU A 597 -21.18 -8.63 -0.99
CA LEU A 597 -20.66 -8.95 0.34
C LEU A 597 -20.04 -7.66 0.94
N GLY A 598 -20.66 -7.14 1.99
CA GLY A 598 -20.29 -5.89 2.62
C GLY A 598 -19.46 -6.07 3.89
N ALA A 599 -19.52 -7.24 4.54
CA ALA A 599 -18.60 -7.59 5.61
C ALA A 599 -18.44 -9.10 5.80
N LEU A 600 -17.26 -9.49 6.26
CA LEU A 600 -16.95 -10.82 6.80
C LEU A 600 -16.24 -10.63 8.13
N ALA A 601 -16.69 -11.32 9.17
CA ALA A 601 -16.10 -11.23 10.50
C ALA A 601 -15.97 -12.61 11.16
N VAL A 602 -14.85 -12.88 11.81
CA VAL A 602 -14.58 -14.06 12.63
C VAL A 602 -14.30 -13.59 14.06
N ARG A 603 -15.04 -14.15 15.01
CA ARG A 603 -14.87 -13.86 16.44
C ARG A 603 -15.02 -15.12 17.27
N ASP A 604 -14.42 -15.11 18.45
CA ASP A 604 -14.61 -16.14 19.45
C ASP A 604 -15.37 -15.56 20.66
N GLY A 605 -16.60 -16.04 20.85
CA GLY A 605 -17.46 -15.55 21.92
C GLY A 605 -17.84 -14.07 21.81
N HIS A 606 -18.18 -13.48 22.97
CA HIS A 606 -18.52 -12.07 23.08
C HIS A 606 -17.26 -11.21 23.23
N GLN A 607 -17.19 -10.12 22.48
CA GLN A 607 -16.14 -9.11 22.61
C GLN A 607 -16.69 -7.94 23.43
N ALA A 608 -15.97 -7.55 24.49
CA ALA A 608 -16.32 -6.36 25.24
C ALA A 608 -16.16 -5.12 24.34
N PRO A 609 -17.00 -4.08 24.51
CA PRO A 609 -16.83 -2.82 23.78
C PRO A 609 -15.45 -2.22 24.01
N ASP A 610 -14.88 -1.63 22.96
CA ASP A 610 -13.60 -0.95 23.06
C ASP A 610 -13.68 0.28 23.97
N ALA A 611 -12.58 0.58 24.64
CA ALA A 611 -12.46 1.79 25.45
C ALA A 611 -12.48 3.04 24.56
N PRO A 612 -13.08 4.16 25.01
CA PRO A 612 -13.06 5.41 24.27
C PRO A 612 -11.65 6.06 24.28
N PRO A 613 -11.34 6.93 23.31
CA PRO A 613 -10.20 7.82 23.41
C PRO A 613 -10.44 8.85 24.53
N ARG A 614 -9.40 9.62 24.88
CA ARG A 614 -9.49 10.67 25.91
C ARG A 614 -8.86 11.97 25.44
N ALA A 615 -9.20 13.06 26.12
CA ALA A 615 -8.57 14.38 25.92
C ALA A 615 -8.55 14.84 24.45
N LEU A 616 -9.64 14.60 23.73
CA LEU A 616 -9.88 15.19 22.42
C LEU A 616 -9.89 16.71 22.57
N ARG A 617 -9.11 17.40 21.75
CA ARG A 617 -9.03 18.87 21.73
C ARG A 617 -8.73 19.37 20.33
N VAL A 618 -9.18 20.60 20.05
CA VAL A 618 -8.69 21.38 18.92
C VAL A 618 -7.33 21.97 19.33
N THR A 619 -6.28 21.65 18.59
CA THR A 619 -4.91 22.14 18.86
C THR A 619 -4.58 23.38 18.07
N ASP A 620 -5.24 23.58 16.92
CA ASP A 620 -5.05 24.76 16.08
C ASP A 620 -6.27 24.98 15.16
N ALA A 621 -6.51 26.21 14.73
CA ALA A 621 -7.62 26.59 13.85
C ALA A 621 -7.22 27.72 12.89
N ALA A 622 -7.50 27.57 11.60
CA ALA A 622 -7.21 28.57 10.57
C ALA A 622 -8.50 28.94 9.83
N PRO A 623 -9.07 30.13 10.12
CA PRO A 623 -10.10 30.72 9.30
C PRO A 623 -9.55 31.06 7.90
N ASP A 624 -10.34 30.79 6.88
CA ASP A 624 -10.10 31.14 5.49
C ASP A 624 -11.03 32.31 5.08
N GLY A 625 -10.62 33.09 4.08
CA GLY A 625 -11.35 34.28 3.62
C GLY A 625 -12.72 33.97 3.00
N ASP A 626 -13.01 32.70 2.70
CA ASP A 626 -14.27 32.22 2.17
C ASP A 626 -15.31 31.83 3.25
N GLY A 627 -14.99 32.09 4.52
CA GLY A 627 -15.84 31.76 5.67
C GLY A 627 -15.77 30.30 6.11
N THR A 628 -14.74 29.56 5.68
CA THR A 628 -14.42 28.23 6.21
C THR A 628 -13.35 28.31 7.31
N THR A 629 -13.30 27.32 8.20
CA THR A 629 -12.24 27.18 9.21
C THR A 629 -11.67 25.77 9.15
N ALA A 630 -10.36 25.64 8.89
CA ALA A 630 -9.64 24.37 8.98
C ALA A 630 -9.23 24.11 10.44
N LEU A 631 -9.31 22.85 10.88
CA LEU A 631 -9.02 22.48 12.28
C LEU A 631 -7.98 21.37 12.36
N ARG A 632 -7.07 21.51 13.33
CA ARG A 632 -6.19 20.44 13.80
C ARG A 632 -6.72 19.90 15.12
N LEU A 633 -6.96 18.59 15.19
CA LEU A 633 -7.42 17.92 16.41
C LEU A 633 -6.40 16.88 16.86
N ALA A 634 -6.28 16.69 18.18
CA ALA A 634 -5.45 15.65 18.77
C ALA A 634 -6.09 15.05 20.01
N TRP A 635 -5.74 13.81 20.34
CA TRP A 635 -6.27 13.08 21.50
C TRP A 635 -5.22 12.15 22.11
N GLN A 636 -5.55 11.60 23.27
CA GLN A 636 -4.84 10.47 23.86
C GLN A 636 -5.49 9.16 23.37
N PRO A 637 -4.70 8.18 22.91
CA PRO A 637 -5.24 6.93 22.39
C PRO A 637 -5.98 6.14 23.47
N ALA A 638 -6.96 5.35 23.02
CA ALA A 638 -7.63 4.39 23.89
C ALA A 638 -6.67 3.24 24.24
N PRO A 639 -6.78 2.63 25.43
CA PRO A 639 -6.06 1.40 25.74
C PRO A 639 -6.58 0.23 24.88
N GLY A 640 -5.71 -0.73 24.59
CA GLY A 640 -6.07 -1.94 23.84
C GLY A 640 -5.81 -1.84 22.33
N ARG A 641 -6.38 -2.77 21.58
CA ARG A 641 -6.21 -2.85 20.12
C ARG A 641 -7.26 -1.99 19.43
N VAL A 642 -6.88 -0.78 19.05
CA VAL A 642 -7.70 0.12 18.24
C VAL A 642 -7.47 -0.17 16.77
N ARG A 643 -8.55 -0.35 15.99
CA ARG A 643 -8.44 -0.44 14.54
C ARG A 643 -8.20 0.94 13.93
N HIS A 644 -9.03 1.91 14.31
CA HIS A 644 -8.94 3.32 13.94
C HIS A 644 -9.86 4.17 14.84
N TYR A 645 -9.84 5.48 14.66
CA TYR A 645 -10.77 6.43 15.28
C TYR A 645 -11.67 7.07 14.23
N ALA A 646 -12.95 7.26 14.56
CA ALA A 646 -13.93 7.93 13.70
C ALA A 646 -14.35 9.27 14.33
N LEU A 647 -14.21 10.35 13.57
CA LEU A 647 -14.54 11.71 13.97
C LEU A 647 -15.85 12.15 13.33
N HIS A 648 -16.78 12.62 14.16
CA HIS A 648 -18.06 13.16 13.73
C HIS A 648 -18.26 14.57 14.28
N ARG A 649 -18.93 15.42 13.49
CA ARG A 649 -19.57 16.66 13.97
C ARG A 649 -20.99 16.33 14.39
N VAL A 650 -21.43 16.87 15.51
CA VAL A 650 -22.84 16.80 15.90
C VAL A 650 -23.51 18.13 15.55
N LEU A 651 -24.49 18.06 14.65
CA LEU A 651 -25.21 19.21 14.12
C LEU A 651 -26.25 19.73 15.12
N PRO A 652 -26.78 20.96 14.94
CA PRO A 652 -27.79 21.54 15.84
C PRO A 652 -29.05 20.69 16.04
N ASP A 653 -29.45 19.91 15.04
CA ASP A 653 -30.58 18.98 15.09
C ASP A 653 -30.28 17.66 15.85
N GLY A 654 -29.05 17.51 16.35
CA GLY A 654 -28.57 16.32 17.05
C GLY A 654 -28.05 15.20 16.15
N THR A 655 -28.15 15.35 14.83
CA THR A 655 -27.61 14.36 13.88
C THR A 655 -26.08 14.40 13.85
N ARG A 656 -25.47 13.25 13.55
CA ARG A 656 -24.01 13.13 13.41
C ARG A 656 -23.63 13.14 11.94
N ARG A 657 -22.67 14.00 11.57
CA ARG A 657 -22.02 14.04 10.27
C ARG A 657 -20.62 13.48 10.38
N PHE A 658 -20.29 12.48 9.57
CA PHE A 658 -18.93 11.95 9.49
C PHE A 658 -17.98 13.01 8.90
N LEU A 659 -16.85 13.24 9.56
CA LEU A 659 -15.81 14.15 9.07
C LEU A 659 -14.59 13.41 8.52
N GLY A 660 -14.33 12.22 9.02
CA GLY A 660 -13.17 11.44 8.66
C GLY A 660 -12.82 10.40 9.72
N ALA A 661 -11.87 9.54 9.38
CA ALA A 661 -11.34 8.54 10.28
C ALA A 661 -9.84 8.38 10.04
N THR A 662 -9.12 7.93 11.07
CA THR A 662 -7.66 7.77 10.99
C THR A 662 -7.16 6.77 12.02
N CYS A 663 -6.02 6.13 11.75
CA CYS A 663 -5.32 5.32 12.75
C CYS A 663 -4.45 6.19 13.68
N GLN A 664 -4.09 7.40 13.22
CA GLN A 664 -3.27 8.38 13.94
C GLN A 664 -3.96 8.86 15.21
N HIS A 665 -3.22 9.59 16.05
CA HIS A 665 -3.73 10.23 17.27
C HIS A 665 -4.00 11.73 17.11
N ALA A 666 -4.00 12.19 15.86
CA ALA A 666 -4.37 13.53 15.44
C ALA A 666 -5.11 13.44 14.09
N PHE A 667 -5.97 14.41 13.80
CA PHE A 667 -6.70 14.48 12.54
C PHE A 667 -6.87 15.92 12.07
N PHE A 668 -6.58 16.15 10.80
CA PHE A 668 -6.83 17.43 10.14
C PHE A 668 -8.20 17.43 9.48
N VAL A 669 -9.02 18.42 9.80
CA VAL A 669 -10.33 18.61 9.16
C VAL A 669 -10.26 19.82 8.23
N PRO A 670 -10.40 19.63 6.91
CA PRO A 670 -10.33 20.73 5.96
C PRO A 670 -11.59 21.60 6.01
N GLY A 671 -11.40 22.93 6.10
CA GLY A 671 -12.37 23.98 5.79
C GLY A 671 -13.84 23.70 6.13
N LEU A 672 -14.19 23.74 7.42
CA LEU A 672 -15.57 23.61 7.88
C LEU A 672 -16.32 24.94 7.83
N ARG A 673 -17.64 24.91 7.57
CA ARG A 673 -18.55 26.07 7.71
C ARG A 673 -19.52 25.88 8.87
N PRO A 674 -19.95 26.96 9.57
CA PRO A 674 -21.07 26.90 10.49
C PRO A 674 -22.35 26.48 9.75
N GLU A 675 -23.16 25.60 10.36
CA GLU A 675 -24.55 25.42 9.92
C GLU A 675 -25.40 26.60 10.38
N GLN A 676 -26.62 26.70 9.85
CA GLN A 676 -27.59 27.70 10.29
C GLN A 676 -27.77 27.62 11.82
N ASP A 677 -27.66 28.77 12.48
CA ASP A 677 -27.77 28.96 13.94
C ASP A 677 -26.71 28.22 14.79
N GLU A 678 -25.67 27.64 14.18
CA GLU A 678 -24.59 26.98 14.91
C GLU A 678 -23.54 27.99 15.36
N LYS A 679 -23.55 28.32 16.65
CA LYS A 679 -22.53 29.20 17.27
C LYS A 679 -21.23 28.47 17.65
N THR A 680 -21.30 27.15 17.76
CA THR A 680 -20.19 26.32 18.24
C THR A 680 -20.30 24.95 17.59
N ALA A 681 -19.23 24.54 16.91
CA ALA A 681 -19.10 23.20 16.38
C ALA A 681 -18.84 22.21 17.51
N ARG A 682 -19.62 21.13 17.60
CA ARG A 682 -19.38 20.03 18.54
C ARG A 682 -18.84 18.82 17.81
N PHE A 683 -17.74 18.26 18.31
CA PHE A 683 -17.09 17.09 17.75
C PHE A 683 -17.14 15.93 18.73
N THR A 684 -17.32 14.72 18.21
CA THR A 684 -17.23 13.46 18.95
C THR A 684 -16.29 12.50 18.25
N LEU A 685 -15.44 11.83 19.02
CA LEU A 685 -14.48 10.84 18.53
C LEU A 685 -14.76 9.49 19.20
N HIS A 686 -14.92 8.46 18.37
CA HIS A 686 -15.09 7.08 18.81
C HIS A 686 -13.87 6.24 18.48
N THR A 687 -13.57 5.27 19.35
CA THR A 687 -12.70 4.15 18.98
C THR A 687 -13.51 3.19 18.11
N VAL A 688 -12.91 2.67 17.05
CA VAL A 688 -13.45 1.57 16.25
C VAL A 688 -12.54 0.36 16.41
N GLY A 689 -13.11 -0.76 16.85
CA GLY A 689 -12.41 -2.03 17.01
C GLY A 689 -12.24 -2.82 15.71
N GLU A 690 -11.53 -3.95 15.78
CA GLU A 690 -11.30 -4.81 14.60
C GLU A 690 -12.61 -5.31 13.98
N LEU A 691 -13.66 -5.51 14.79
CA LEU A 691 -15.00 -5.91 14.35
C LEU A 691 -15.90 -4.75 13.88
N TYR A 692 -15.33 -3.54 13.68
CA TYR A 692 -16.06 -2.32 13.33
C TYR A 692 -17.12 -1.89 14.36
N THR A 693 -17.00 -2.39 15.59
CA THR A 693 -17.79 -1.94 16.73
C THR A 693 -17.23 -0.63 17.27
N HIS A 694 -18.11 0.32 17.56
CA HIS A 694 -17.72 1.59 18.17
C HIS A 694 -17.65 1.45 19.70
N SER A 695 -16.77 2.23 20.33
CA SER A 695 -16.78 2.39 21.78
C SER A 695 -18.14 2.89 22.27
N SER A 696 -18.59 2.37 23.42
CA SER A 696 -19.92 2.70 24.00
C SER A 696 -20.06 4.17 24.40
N SER A 697 -18.95 4.88 24.58
CA SER A 697 -18.87 6.32 24.79
C SER A 697 -17.88 6.96 23.80
N SER A 698 -17.90 8.28 23.69
CA SER A 698 -16.97 9.07 22.88
C SER A 698 -16.20 10.09 23.71
N ALA A 699 -15.04 10.51 23.20
CA ALA A 699 -14.45 11.78 23.60
C ALA A 699 -15.15 12.91 22.85
N SER A 700 -15.27 14.09 23.45
CA SER A 700 -15.86 15.25 22.80
C SER A 700 -15.05 16.52 23.02
N THR A 701 -15.17 17.44 22.07
CA THR A 701 -14.63 18.80 22.17
C THR A 701 -15.53 19.74 21.38
N SER A 702 -15.34 21.04 21.55
CA SER A 702 -16.08 22.06 20.81
C SER A 702 -15.16 23.16 20.28
N HIS A 703 -15.56 23.83 19.21
CA HIS A 703 -14.89 25.00 18.65
C HIS A 703 -15.90 26.12 18.39
N PRO A 704 -15.75 27.31 18.99
CA PRO A 704 -16.56 28.48 18.60
C PRO A 704 -16.16 28.93 17.19
N TRP A 705 -17.13 29.34 16.37
CA TRP A 705 -16.88 29.84 15.01
C TRP A 705 -16.25 31.23 15.00
#